data_AF-A0A8S2E002-F1
#
_entry.id   AF-A0A8S2E002-F1
#
_cell.length_a   1.000
_cell.length_b   1.000
_cell.length_c   1.000
_cell.angle_alpha   90.00
_cell.angle_beta   90.00
_cell.angle_gamma   90.00
#
_symmetry.space_group_name_H-M   'P 1'
#
loop_
_entity.id
_entity.type
_entity.pdbx_description
1 polymer ?
#
loop_
_entity_poly.entity_id
_entity_poly.type
_entity_poly.pdbx_seq_one_letter_code
_entity_poly.pdbx_strand_id
1 'polypeptide(L)'
;MLDKYQNMFERLADRISQLVYKGFAIHILRSRPLYSQSRLMENIIKRLRVSGRLAVLTVIGEQSSAKSSLLNSTFGCNFRVSSGRCTIGVYLGIAYYKDMTIVILDTEGLLSLEESGSIFDNQMITMAILSSHIVLINHKGELSSSLEGLIGMSIYAKLQLQSSPLKPKLLFVLRDQMDRNKKIFCEQLTQFKDNLQTSSRFLKVSIDDELEIKHENIVLLPSAFSEDINSDLNIEQRWRNQTFPIKINELRLNIFHSLNEQIIKQSHGHKDFDYLYNKLTNNWKSIDELGQGLLMCKTLYELSTSNELKDIAKKIIIMKSTSLLNEGKLLLDSELEKQKQLIISNENINNADIYLKQFIQQGKSKLENLTTRLVHEANDEYDYNTQKSYFIDLKERINKNIEPSIRCNQQLLVQRFEEDSYTIAQTNATTHVQKQLLDSAKQYFDKETRTKTNINELENALNKRHDELVKEFRQSLNSFKKSQNDVTQTILNNYNRLVEGRRGTALKTDIYNRCPTLDIDKYHTYCHGLNILFDYIRTYLSNPEKDEKKPSCLDFLFNSSNSNTKCLWEDLRINMDWFVDHRDDDKNKSIFKTVVKNLIPQLNQNILGMLSTLKLSYSDPQTIMSLISHVDNAMNGQTSCIQQNFKDLSIVRITWDLIVIALRLLIDEAIKIVDLKHKELRKAISNLDKWKQDIKDQFIVMENSSEQGRKFKQDLENQIISEIVRIYKQKTSDAIGLNISTSTHIETEKIARSAYDESIGSQPPNGDNILKYVYDINRYYLEIALEKVQLSKDNIVNDQISKLKIIMNDCIKQAINVVKENQCRNVKEVYIEVAKQLDVVLPGFTASEMIGIAAEIGNPDRFIQAFRQTESSQDEMEKQIDRLRPEFDAVATESCETTIRTRLGCQTCCPNCGAKCDNPELIHENHRSTEHIAMAFKGVKHHNIHTPTLELCYQQLQTGAFIVGNEKFTPRRKYYEDRASGWLADLDLKFQNGALRSESYPPPEQRRAWMAVRNVLVAHYKMTDHTSYDNDMYPSSILSLPSGYTPKWK
;
A
#
# COMPACT_ATOMS: atom_id res chain seq x y z
N MET A 1 -3.62 -49.92 7.58
CA MET A 1 -4.40 -49.18 8.60
C MET A 1 -5.15 -48.00 8.00
N LEU A 2 -4.50 -47.12 7.23
CA LEU A 2 -5.13 -45.95 6.58
C LEU A 2 -6.37 -46.28 5.71
N ASP A 3 -6.34 -47.36 4.92
CA ASP A 3 -7.51 -47.78 4.10
C ASP A 3 -8.72 -48.20 4.93
N LYS A 4 -8.50 -48.80 6.11
CA LYS A 4 -9.58 -49.22 7.01
C LYS A 4 -10.30 -48.01 7.62
N TYR A 5 -9.54 -46.98 8.00
CA TYR A 5 -10.09 -45.71 8.48
C TYR A 5 -10.78 -44.95 7.35
N GLN A 6 -10.21 -44.92 6.15
CA GLN A 6 -10.82 -44.26 4.99
C GLN A 6 -12.18 -44.87 4.61
N ASN A 7 -12.28 -46.21 4.57
CA ASN A 7 -13.54 -46.91 4.32
C ASN A 7 -14.57 -46.66 5.44
N MET A 8 -14.13 -46.56 6.70
CA MET A 8 -15.01 -46.20 7.82
C MET A 8 -15.55 -44.77 7.72
N PHE A 9 -14.72 -43.80 7.31
CA PHE A 9 -15.14 -42.41 7.08
C PHE A 9 -16.18 -42.31 5.97
N GLU A 10 -15.99 -43.02 4.87
CA GLU A 10 -16.95 -43.04 3.76
C GLU A 10 -18.29 -43.66 4.14
N ARG A 11 -18.28 -44.79 4.87
CA ARG A 11 -19.49 -45.42 5.40
C ARG A 11 -20.22 -44.52 6.41
N LEU A 12 -19.46 -43.80 7.24
CA LEU A 12 -20.04 -42.86 8.20
C LEU A 12 -20.68 -41.67 7.48
N ALA A 13 -20.01 -41.11 6.48
CA ALA A 13 -20.55 -40.03 5.66
C ALA A 13 -21.84 -40.45 4.94
N ASP A 14 -21.86 -41.68 4.39
CA ASP A 14 -23.05 -42.25 3.76
C ASP A 14 -24.22 -42.38 4.75
N ARG A 15 -24.01 -42.98 5.91
CA ARG A 15 -25.04 -43.10 6.96
C ARG A 15 -25.54 -41.75 7.44
N ILE A 16 -24.66 -40.77 7.65
CA ILE A 16 -25.06 -39.43 8.07
C ILE A 16 -25.87 -38.75 6.97
N SER A 17 -25.47 -38.86 5.70
CA SER A 17 -26.26 -38.31 4.58
C SER A 17 -27.67 -38.90 4.51
N GLN A 18 -27.82 -40.21 4.76
CA GLN A 18 -29.13 -40.87 4.86
C GLN A 18 -29.96 -40.34 6.03
N LEU A 19 -29.34 -40.01 7.17
CA LEU A 19 -30.03 -39.38 8.28
C LEU A 19 -30.49 -37.96 7.93
N VAL A 20 -29.69 -37.19 7.21
CA VAL A 20 -30.10 -35.86 6.74
C VAL A 20 -31.32 -35.94 5.84
N TYR A 21 -31.36 -36.91 4.91
CA TYR A 21 -32.55 -37.15 4.08
C TYR A 21 -33.79 -37.56 4.89
N LYS A 22 -33.60 -38.12 6.10
CA LYS A 22 -34.68 -38.45 7.05
C LYS A 22 -35.04 -37.28 7.99
N GLY A 23 -34.51 -36.08 7.72
CA GLY A 23 -34.84 -34.86 8.46
C GLY A 23 -33.94 -34.57 9.66
N PHE A 24 -32.89 -35.35 9.91
CA PHE A 24 -31.92 -35.04 10.97
C PHE A 24 -31.00 -33.90 10.55
N ALA A 25 -30.73 -32.97 11.46
CA ALA A 25 -29.84 -31.85 11.20
C ALA A 25 -28.36 -32.21 11.38
N ILE A 26 -27.48 -31.56 10.62
CA ILE A 26 -26.02 -31.65 10.76
C ILE A 26 -25.43 -30.32 11.21
N HIS A 27 -24.42 -30.39 12.07
CA HIS A 27 -23.78 -29.20 12.65
C HIS A 27 -22.67 -28.69 11.71
N ILE A 28 -22.91 -27.57 11.01
CA ILE A 28 -22.01 -27.08 9.94
C ILE A 28 -20.98 -26.05 10.41
N LEU A 29 -21.32 -25.24 11.41
CA LEU A 29 -20.44 -24.28 12.07
C LEU A 29 -20.43 -24.59 13.56
N ARG A 30 -19.31 -25.07 14.11
CA ARG A 30 -19.23 -25.63 15.47
C ARG A 30 -18.08 -25.05 16.30
N SER A 31 -18.15 -25.21 17.63
CA SER A 31 -17.16 -24.80 18.65
C SER A 31 -17.13 -23.30 19.00
N ARG A 32 -16.10 -22.85 19.74
CA ARG A 32 -15.87 -21.46 20.15
C ARG A 32 -14.34 -21.20 20.05
N PRO A 33 -13.84 -20.42 19.07
CA PRO A 33 -14.57 -19.78 17.97
C PRO A 33 -15.23 -20.79 17.01
N LEU A 34 -16.24 -20.35 16.26
CA LEU A 34 -16.96 -21.21 15.31
C LEU A 34 -16.07 -21.48 14.10
N TYR A 35 -15.91 -22.75 13.74
CA TYR A 35 -15.21 -23.15 12.53
C TYR A 35 -16.08 -24.10 11.69
N SER A 36 -15.84 -24.06 10.39
CA SER A 36 -16.38 -24.98 9.40
C SER A 36 -15.25 -25.47 8.53
N GLN A 37 -14.91 -26.74 8.65
CA GLN A 37 -14.15 -27.56 7.68
C GLN A 37 -13.73 -28.85 8.39
N SER A 38 -14.21 -29.98 7.88
CA SER A 38 -13.67 -31.28 8.26
C SER A 38 -13.85 -32.24 7.10
N ARG A 39 -12.88 -33.14 6.92
CA ARG A 39 -12.92 -34.17 5.87
C ARG A 39 -14.22 -34.99 5.90
N LEU A 40 -14.79 -35.22 7.09
CA LEU A 40 -16.08 -35.90 7.24
C LEU A 40 -17.23 -35.04 6.69
N MET A 41 -17.25 -33.74 7.00
CA MET A 41 -18.30 -32.84 6.52
C MET A 41 -18.28 -32.72 5.00
N GLU A 42 -17.11 -32.48 4.40
CA GLU A 42 -16.96 -32.46 2.93
C GLU A 42 -17.46 -33.75 2.28
N ASN A 43 -17.16 -34.90 2.88
CA ASN A 43 -17.65 -36.19 2.40
C ASN A 43 -19.18 -36.34 2.54
N ILE A 44 -19.79 -35.76 3.58
CA ILE A 44 -21.25 -35.76 3.75
C ILE A 44 -21.88 -34.84 2.69
N ILE A 45 -21.38 -33.61 2.54
CA ILE A 45 -21.91 -32.61 1.61
C ILE A 45 -21.89 -33.14 0.16
N LYS A 46 -20.79 -33.77 -0.28
CA LYS A 46 -20.67 -34.42 -1.60
C LYS A 46 -21.71 -35.51 -1.88
N ARG A 47 -22.30 -36.10 -0.82
CA ARG A 47 -23.34 -37.15 -0.92
C ARG A 47 -24.75 -36.57 -0.88
N LEU A 48 -24.91 -35.30 -0.54
CA LEU A 48 -26.19 -34.60 -0.60
C LEU A 48 -26.47 -34.16 -2.04
N ARG A 49 -27.67 -34.48 -2.54
CA ARG A 49 -28.10 -34.19 -3.90
C ARG A 49 -29.23 -33.18 -3.89
N VAL A 50 -29.18 -32.23 -4.82
CA VAL A 50 -30.27 -31.27 -5.03
C VAL A 50 -31.29 -31.89 -5.97
N SER A 51 -32.55 -31.86 -5.57
CA SER A 51 -33.68 -32.14 -6.46
C SER A 51 -34.18 -30.81 -7.01
N GLY A 52 -33.77 -30.47 -8.23
CA GLY A 52 -34.15 -29.24 -8.94
C GLY A 52 -33.47 -27.97 -8.42
N ARG A 53 -34.23 -27.04 -7.83
CA ARG A 53 -33.75 -25.71 -7.41
C ARG A 53 -33.38 -25.69 -5.93
N LEU A 54 -32.29 -25.01 -5.56
CA LEU A 54 -31.83 -24.91 -4.18
C LEU A 54 -32.20 -23.56 -3.56
N ALA A 55 -32.93 -23.59 -2.44
CA ALA A 55 -33.29 -22.42 -1.65
C ALA A 55 -32.64 -22.49 -0.28
N VAL A 56 -32.35 -21.33 0.32
CA VAL A 56 -31.77 -21.24 1.66
C VAL A 56 -32.65 -20.36 2.53
N LEU A 57 -33.04 -20.90 3.67
CA LEU A 57 -33.80 -20.23 4.70
C LEU A 57 -33.04 -20.31 6.01
N THR A 58 -32.85 -19.17 6.67
CA THR A 58 -32.21 -19.11 7.99
C THR A 58 -33.20 -18.56 9.00
N VAL A 59 -33.23 -19.12 10.21
CA VAL A 59 -33.97 -18.53 11.34
C VAL A 59 -33.01 -17.79 12.27
N ILE A 60 -33.38 -16.58 12.69
CA ILE A 60 -32.69 -15.82 13.73
C ILE A 60 -33.70 -15.40 14.81
N GLY A 61 -33.21 -15.08 16.00
CA GLY A 61 -34.03 -14.64 17.12
C GLY A 61 -33.36 -14.85 18.46
N GLU A 62 -33.91 -14.20 19.48
CA GLU A 62 -33.40 -14.20 20.85
C GLU A 62 -33.16 -15.62 21.38
N GLN A 63 -32.24 -15.76 22.33
CA GLN A 63 -32.03 -17.02 23.04
C GLN A 63 -33.35 -17.51 23.67
N SER A 64 -33.57 -18.82 23.60
CA SER A 64 -34.80 -19.46 24.13
C SER A 64 -36.13 -18.98 23.52
N SER A 65 -36.10 -18.33 22.36
CA SER A 65 -37.31 -17.94 21.61
C SER A 65 -38.01 -19.10 20.85
N ALA A 66 -37.61 -20.37 21.04
CA ALA A 66 -38.15 -21.56 20.38
C ALA A 66 -38.02 -21.62 18.84
N LYS A 67 -36.89 -21.14 18.29
CA LYS A 67 -36.54 -21.21 16.86
C LYS A 67 -36.61 -22.63 16.29
N SER A 68 -35.89 -23.57 16.92
CA SER A 68 -35.84 -24.97 16.51
C SER A 68 -37.22 -25.63 16.56
N SER A 69 -38.04 -25.30 17.58
CA SER A 69 -39.44 -25.79 17.68
C SER A 69 -40.32 -25.26 16.54
N LEU A 70 -40.15 -23.99 16.15
CA LEU A 70 -40.85 -23.40 15.02
C LEU A 70 -40.47 -24.10 13.71
N LEU A 71 -39.18 -24.33 13.47
CA LEU A 71 -38.69 -25.02 12.29
C LEU A 71 -39.17 -26.47 12.22
N ASN A 72 -39.11 -27.21 13.33
CA ASN A 72 -39.61 -28.58 13.40
C ASN A 72 -41.12 -28.63 13.11
N SER A 73 -41.90 -27.69 13.66
CA SER A 73 -43.35 -27.61 13.41
C SER A 73 -43.68 -27.24 11.96
N THR A 74 -42.88 -26.36 11.35
CA THR A 74 -43.12 -25.85 9.99
C THR A 74 -42.67 -26.83 8.90
N PHE A 75 -41.54 -27.50 9.08
CA PHE A 75 -40.90 -28.31 8.02
C PHE A 75 -40.81 -29.80 8.33
N GLY A 76 -41.17 -30.23 9.55
CA GLY A 76 -41.00 -31.63 9.97
C GLY A 76 -39.53 -32.03 10.16
N CYS A 77 -38.65 -31.07 10.42
CA CYS A 77 -37.25 -31.32 10.76
C CYS A 77 -37.10 -31.91 12.17
N ASN A 78 -35.92 -32.47 12.44
CA ASN A 78 -35.51 -32.98 13.76
C ASN A 78 -34.37 -32.15 14.36
N PHE A 79 -34.51 -30.82 14.43
CA PHE A 79 -33.59 -29.98 15.20
C PHE A 79 -33.75 -30.27 16.71
N ARG A 80 -32.65 -30.19 17.46
CA ARG A 80 -32.68 -30.42 18.92
C ARG A 80 -33.43 -29.29 19.61
N VAL A 81 -34.37 -29.64 20.49
CA VAL A 81 -35.15 -28.68 21.30
C VAL A 81 -34.86 -28.89 22.79
N SER A 82 -34.64 -27.81 23.53
CA SER A 82 -34.61 -27.81 25.00
C SER A 82 -35.06 -26.46 25.55
N SER A 83 -35.36 -26.40 26.85
CA SER A 83 -35.69 -25.17 27.58
C SER A 83 -34.47 -24.27 27.86
N GLY A 84 -33.26 -24.84 27.84
CA GLY A 84 -31.99 -24.11 27.95
C GLY A 84 -31.32 -23.87 26.59
N ARG A 85 -30.08 -23.39 26.58
CA ARG A 85 -29.28 -23.24 25.35
C ARG A 85 -29.03 -24.60 24.72
N CYS A 86 -29.72 -24.89 23.61
CA CYS A 86 -29.60 -26.16 22.88
C CYS A 86 -28.79 -26.02 21.59
N THR A 87 -28.88 -24.87 20.93
CA THR A 87 -28.22 -24.60 19.64
C THR A 87 -26.96 -23.79 19.86
N ILE A 88 -25.81 -24.38 19.55
CA ILE A 88 -24.50 -23.72 19.50
C ILE A 88 -24.09 -23.71 18.02
N GLY A 89 -23.69 -22.56 17.48
CA GLY A 89 -23.32 -22.42 16.08
C GLY A 89 -24.49 -22.52 15.10
N VAL A 90 -24.29 -23.20 13.97
CA VAL A 90 -25.31 -23.32 12.90
C VAL A 90 -25.52 -24.77 12.51
N TYR A 91 -26.79 -25.19 12.50
CA TYR A 91 -27.23 -26.51 12.07
C TYR A 91 -27.94 -26.43 10.73
N LEU A 92 -27.66 -27.38 9.85
CA LEU A 92 -28.26 -27.52 8.54
C LEU A 92 -29.25 -28.69 8.53
N GLY A 93 -30.49 -28.41 8.15
CA GLY A 93 -31.52 -29.38 7.80
C GLY A 93 -31.95 -29.24 6.33
N ILE A 94 -32.68 -30.24 5.83
CA ILE A 94 -33.21 -30.25 4.46
C ILE A 94 -34.72 -30.51 4.50
N ALA A 95 -35.46 -29.77 3.68
CA ALA A 95 -36.85 -30.05 3.35
C ALA A 95 -37.06 -30.01 1.83
N TYR A 96 -38.13 -30.64 1.35
CA TYR A 96 -38.47 -30.68 -0.07
C TYR A 96 -39.87 -30.12 -0.32
N TYR A 97 -40.00 -29.31 -1.38
CA TYR A 97 -41.29 -28.83 -1.85
C TYR A 97 -41.29 -28.76 -3.38
N LYS A 98 -42.12 -29.59 -4.03
CA LYS A 98 -42.13 -29.74 -5.50
C LYS A 98 -40.70 -30.06 -6.01
N ASP A 99 -40.21 -29.29 -6.97
CA ASP A 99 -38.87 -29.37 -7.56
C ASP A 99 -37.83 -28.54 -6.78
N MET A 100 -38.11 -28.14 -5.54
CA MET A 100 -37.24 -27.30 -4.74
C MET A 100 -36.70 -28.06 -3.52
N THR A 101 -35.38 -28.01 -3.38
CA THR A 101 -34.65 -28.42 -2.18
C THR A 101 -34.44 -27.19 -1.30
N ILE A 102 -34.95 -27.22 -0.07
CA ILE A 102 -34.86 -26.12 0.88
C ILE A 102 -33.83 -26.50 1.94
N VAL A 103 -32.74 -25.74 1.98
CA VAL A 103 -31.75 -25.83 3.06
C VAL A 103 -32.20 -24.91 4.19
N ILE A 104 -32.37 -25.49 5.36
CA ILE A 104 -32.86 -24.81 6.55
C ILE A 104 -31.69 -24.66 7.51
N LEU A 105 -31.34 -23.43 7.85
CA LEU A 105 -30.28 -23.12 8.81
C LEU A 105 -30.91 -22.68 10.14
N ASP A 106 -30.70 -23.51 11.17
CA ASP A 106 -31.04 -23.19 12.56
C ASP A 106 -29.81 -22.58 13.24
N THR A 107 -29.93 -21.33 13.70
CA THR A 107 -28.81 -20.60 14.30
C THR A 107 -28.88 -20.59 15.81
N GLU A 108 -27.71 -20.37 16.42
CA GLU A 108 -27.61 -20.02 17.83
C GLU A 108 -28.48 -18.80 18.17
N GLY A 109 -28.97 -18.77 19.42
CA GLY A 109 -29.76 -17.65 19.93
C GLY A 109 -28.93 -16.41 20.18
N LEU A 110 -29.53 -15.27 19.85
CA LEU A 110 -28.94 -13.94 19.96
C LEU A 110 -29.27 -13.30 21.31
N LEU A 111 -28.58 -12.20 21.65
CA LEU A 111 -28.84 -11.36 22.82
C LEU A 111 -28.75 -12.14 24.15
N SER A 112 -27.79 -13.08 24.23
CA SER A 112 -27.50 -13.82 25.46
C SER A 112 -26.90 -12.91 26.53
N LEU A 113 -27.45 -12.94 27.75
CA LEU A 113 -26.87 -12.24 28.90
C LEU A 113 -25.55 -12.85 29.39
N GLU A 114 -25.28 -14.11 29.04
CA GLU A 114 -24.26 -14.91 29.73
C GLU A 114 -22.92 -15.00 28.99
N GLU A 115 -22.83 -14.90 27.66
CA GLU A 115 -21.57 -15.36 27.01
C GLU A 115 -21.19 -14.83 25.61
N SER A 116 -21.98 -14.01 24.94
CA SER A 116 -21.64 -13.56 23.59
C SER A 116 -21.80 -12.06 23.42
N GLY A 117 -20.68 -11.34 23.41
CA GLY A 117 -20.69 -9.90 23.13
C GLY A 117 -21.36 -9.57 21.80
N SER A 118 -21.76 -8.30 21.63
CA SER A 118 -22.48 -7.78 20.45
C SER A 118 -21.89 -8.17 19.10
N ILE A 119 -20.58 -8.43 19.04
CA ILE A 119 -19.87 -8.88 17.84
C ILE A 119 -20.45 -10.22 17.34
N PHE A 120 -20.65 -11.22 18.21
CA PHE A 120 -21.12 -12.54 17.80
C PHE A 120 -22.55 -12.48 17.23
N ASP A 121 -23.42 -11.71 17.86
CA ASP A 121 -24.80 -11.52 17.39
C ASP A 121 -24.81 -10.84 16.01
N ASN A 122 -23.99 -9.79 15.85
CA ASN A 122 -23.77 -9.14 14.57
C ASN A 122 -23.23 -10.13 13.51
N GLN A 123 -22.26 -10.98 13.86
CA GLN A 123 -21.70 -11.98 12.95
C GLN A 123 -22.77 -12.99 12.49
N MET A 124 -23.60 -13.51 13.42
CA MET A 124 -24.66 -14.48 13.12
C MET A 124 -25.73 -13.90 12.19
N ILE A 125 -26.20 -12.68 12.46
CA ILE A 125 -27.19 -12.03 11.59
C ILE A 125 -26.58 -11.69 10.24
N THR A 126 -25.34 -11.19 10.20
CA THR A 126 -24.64 -10.91 8.95
C THR A 126 -24.52 -12.16 8.09
N MET A 127 -24.21 -13.30 8.71
CA MET A 127 -24.15 -14.61 8.05
C MET A 127 -25.51 -15.03 7.48
N ALA A 128 -26.59 -14.84 8.25
CA ALA A 128 -27.96 -15.12 7.82
C ALA A 128 -28.36 -14.27 6.60
N ILE A 129 -28.08 -12.96 6.63
CA ILE A 129 -28.39 -12.02 5.55
C ILE A 129 -27.57 -12.32 4.29
N LEU A 130 -26.28 -12.64 4.42
CA LEU A 130 -25.41 -12.90 3.27
C LEU A 130 -25.72 -14.19 2.53
N SER A 131 -26.29 -15.18 3.22
CA SER A 131 -26.35 -16.56 2.70
C SER A 131 -27.76 -17.03 2.33
N SER A 132 -28.80 -16.29 2.71
CA SER A 132 -30.19 -16.77 2.64
C SER A 132 -31.05 -16.05 1.60
N HIS A 133 -32.03 -16.74 1.06
CA HIS A 133 -33.11 -16.13 0.28
C HIS A 133 -34.20 -15.55 1.20
N ILE A 134 -34.45 -16.22 2.32
CA ILE A 134 -35.36 -15.76 3.38
C ILE A 134 -34.64 -15.84 4.72
N VAL A 135 -34.79 -14.79 5.52
CA VAL A 135 -34.43 -14.81 6.94
C VAL A 135 -35.72 -14.72 7.76
N LEU A 136 -36.01 -15.78 8.50
CA LEU A 136 -37.10 -15.83 9.48
C LEU A 136 -36.64 -15.16 10.77
N ILE A 137 -37.30 -14.09 11.15
CA ILE A 137 -37.05 -13.38 12.41
C ILE A 137 -38.11 -13.83 13.39
N ASN A 138 -37.72 -14.71 14.31
CA ASN A 138 -38.60 -15.22 15.35
C ASN A 138 -38.44 -14.36 16.61
N HIS A 139 -39.48 -13.57 16.92
CA HIS A 139 -39.44 -12.55 17.97
C HIS A 139 -40.64 -12.67 18.91
N LYS A 140 -40.44 -12.39 20.20
CA LYS A 140 -41.49 -12.37 21.22
C LYS A 140 -41.76 -10.93 21.63
N GLY A 141 -43.03 -10.52 21.70
CA GLY A 141 -43.40 -9.13 21.98
C GLY A 141 -43.16 -8.19 20.79
N GLU A 142 -43.01 -6.90 21.08
CA GLU A 142 -42.84 -5.82 20.08
C GLU A 142 -41.42 -5.79 19.50
N LEU A 143 -41.27 -5.28 18.27
CA LEU A 143 -39.97 -5.12 17.63
C LEU A 143 -39.08 -4.19 18.46
N SER A 144 -37.87 -4.65 18.81
CA SER A 144 -36.95 -3.93 19.68
C SER A 144 -35.91 -3.12 18.91
N SER A 145 -35.44 -2.01 19.50
CA SER A 145 -34.31 -1.22 18.98
C SER A 145 -33.01 -2.02 18.92
N SER A 146 -32.86 -3.06 19.75
CA SER A 146 -31.73 -4.00 19.68
C SER A 146 -31.73 -4.78 18.36
N LEU A 147 -32.88 -5.29 17.93
CA LEU A 147 -33.03 -5.98 16.64
C LEU A 147 -32.82 -5.03 15.46
N GLU A 148 -33.31 -3.79 15.56
CA GLU A 148 -33.01 -2.70 14.61
C GLU A 148 -31.50 -2.50 14.47
N GLY A 149 -30.79 -2.34 15.59
CA GLY A 149 -29.34 -2.14 15.61
C GLY A 149 -28.57 -3.28 14.94
N LEU A 150 -28.92 -4.53 15.26
CA LEU A 150 -28.29 -5.71 14.69
C LEU A 150 -28.54 -5.86 13.17
N ILE A 151 -29.76 -5.59 12.70
CA ILE A 151 -30.09 -5.59 11.26
C ILE A 151 -29.36 -4.45 10.56
N GLY A 152 -29.30 -3.26 11.16
CA GLY A 152 -28.53 -2.14 10.62
C GLY A 152 -27.04 -2.48 10.45
N MET A 153 -26.40 -3.03 11.49
CA MET A 153 -24.99 -3.41 11.45
C MET A 153 -24.70 -4.52 10.43
N SER A 154 -25.61 -5.48 10.27
CA SER A 154 -25.45 -6.54 9.27
C SER A 154 -25.63 -6.05 7.84
N ILE A 155 -26.46 -5.03 7.60
CA ILE A 155 -26.49 -4.31 6.31
C ILE A 155 -25.15 -3.64 6.06
N TYR A 156 -24.63 -2.89 7.04
CA TYR A 156 -23.30 -2.29 6.92
C TYR A 156 -22.23 -3.33 6.57
N ALA A 157 -22.21 -4.47 7.27
CA ALA A 157 -21.25 -5.53 6.97
C ALA A 157 -21.46 -6.17 5.61
N LYS A 158 -22.71 -6.38 5.17
CA LYS A 158 -23.03 -6.85 3.82
C LYS A 158 -22.43 -5.92 2.74
N LEU A 159 -22.55 -4.61 2.92
CA LEU A 159 -22.02 -3.61 1.98
C LEU A 159 -20.49 -3.63 1.91
N GLN A 160 -19.81 -3.93 3.02
CA GLN A 160 -18.35 -3.96 3.09
C GLN A 160 -17.77 -5.27 2.56
N LEU A 161 -18.47 -6.39 2.77
CA LEU A 161 -18.02 -7.72 2.33
C LEU A 161 -18.21 -7.93 0.82
N GLN A 162 -19.18 -7.23 0.20
CA GLN A 162 -19.50 -7.28 -1.24
C GLN A 162 -19.60 -8.71 -1.82
N SER A 163 -19.83 -9.72 -0.97
CA SER A 163 -19.66 -11.14 -1.30
C SER A 163 -20.96 -11.85 -1.70
N SER A 164 -22.10 -11.14 -1.69
CA SER A 164 -23.40 -11.74 -1.98
C SER A 164 -24.32 -10.83 -2.79
N PRO A 165 -24.79 -11.28 -3.97
CA PRO A 165 -25.80 -10.58 -4.74
C PRO A 165 -27.23 -10.80 -4.20
N LEU A 166 -27.40 -11.56 -3.12
CA LEU A 166 -28.73 -11.90 -2.58
C LEU A 166 -29.38 -10.68 -1.92
N LYS A 167 -30.67 -10.52 -2.16
CA LYS A 167 -31.54 -9.56 -1.46
C LYS A 167 -32.53 -10.35 -0.61
N PRO A 168 -32.20 -10.70 0.64
CA PRO A 168 -33.05 -11.58 1.43
C PRO A 168 -34.37 -10.91 1.79
N LYS A 169 -35.45 -11.71 1.78
CA LYS A 169 -36.75 -11.31 2.35
C LYS A 169 -36.75 -11.57 3.84
N LEU A 170 -37.01 -10.54 4.64
CA LEU A 170 -37.14 -10.67 6.10
C LEU A 170 -38.60 -10.97 6.45
N LEU A 171 -38.85 -12.14 7.04
CA LEU A 171 -40.19 -12.56 7.48
C LEU A 171 -40.26 -12.56 9.01
N PHE A 172 -41.12 -11.71 9.57
CA PHE A 172 -41.24 -11.50 11.02
C PHE A 172 -42.33 -12.40 11.58
N VAL A 173 -41.93 -13.37 12.41
CA VAL A 173 -42.83 -14.26 13.14
C VAL A 173 -42.93 -13.75 14.58
N LEU A 174 -44.02 -13.02 14.85
CA LEU A 174 -44.27 -12.40 16.15
C LEU A 174 -45.09 -13.37 17.01
N ARG A 175 -44.52 -13.75 18.15
CA ARG A 175 -45.07 -14.78 19.05
C ARG A 175 -45.70 -14.15 20.29
N ASP A 176 -46.70 -14.83 20.83
CA ASP A 176 -47.30 -14.55 22.14
C ASP A 176 -47.78 -13.09 22.31
N GLN A 177 -48.37 -12.53 21.25
CA GLN A 177 -48.90 -11.17 21.25
C GLN A 177 -50.27 -11.11 21.94
N MET A 178 -50.42 -10.14 22.85
CA MET A 178 -51.71 -9.86 23.51
C MET A 178 -52.69 -9.18 22.56
N ASP A 179 -52.19 -8.23 21.74
CA ASP A 179 -52.96 -7.60 20.67
C ASP A 179 -52.83 -8.43 19.37
N ARG A 180 -53.94 -8.62 18.67
CA ARG A 180 -54.03 -9.38 17.41
C ARG A 180 -54.35 -8.50 16.20
N ASN A 181 -54.44 -7.19 16.40
CA ASN A 181 -54.66 -6.24 15.31
C ASN A 181 -53.39 -6.10 14.48
N LYS A 182 -53.40 -6.70 13.29
CA LYS A 182 -52.26 -6.67 12.36
C LYS A 182 -51.81 -5.25 12.00
N LYS A 183 -52.70 -4.26 12.05
CA LYS A 183 -52.39 -2.87 11.70
C LYS A 183 -51.32 -2.26 12.62
N ILE A 184 -51.37 -2.54 13.91
CA ILE A 184 -50.42 -2.03 14.91
C ILE A 184 -49.01 -2.54 14.58
N PHE A 185 -48.88 -3.83 14.26
CA PHE A 185 -47.59 -4.41 13.90
C PHE A 185 -47.07 -3.91 12.54
N CYS A 186 -47.96 -3.60 11.58
CA CYS A 186 -47.56 -2.94 10.33
C CYS A 186 -47.02 -1.53 10.58
N GLU A 187 -47.63 -0.78 11.51
CA GLU A 187 -47.14 0.55 11.94
C GLU A 187 -45.78 0.42 12.63
N GLN A 188 -45.63 -0.53 13.58
CA GLN A 188 -44.33 -0.84 14.21
C GLN A 188 -43.26 -1.23 13.19
N LEU A 189 -43.59 -2.05 12.19
CA LEU A 189 -42.63 -2.42 11.13
C LEU A 189 -42.28 -1.24 10.22
N THR A 190 -43.22 -0.32 10.00
CA THR A 190 -42.96 0.92 9.24
C THR A 190 -41.98 1.79 10.01
N GLN A 191 -42.23 2.01 11.31
CA GLN A 191 -41.31 2.73 12.18
C GLN A 191 -39.93 2.07 12.25
N PHE A 192 -39.89 0.75 12.40
CA PHE A 192 -38.66 -0.06 12.38
C PHE A 192 -37.85 0.19 11.09
N LYS A 193 -38.53 0.18 9.94
CA LYS A 193 -37.91 0.43 8.64
C LYS A 193 -37.43 1.89 8.51
N ASP A 194 -38.24 2.86 8.95
CA ASP A 194 -37.91 4.28 8.90
C ASP A 194 -36.71 4.62 9.80
N ASN A 195 -36.62 3.99 10.97
CA ASN A 195 -35.48 4.07 11.88
C ASN A 195 -34.23 3.51 11.22
N LEU A 196 -34.30 2.29 10.67
CA LEU A 196 -33.19 1.68 9.92
C LEU A 196 -32.72 2.58 8.79
N GLN A 197 -33.65 3.12 8.01
CA GLN A 197 -33.36 3.97 6.87
C GLN A 197 -32.77 5.32 7.28
N THR A 198 -33.19 5.86 8.43
CA THR A 198 -32.62 7.07 9.02
C THR A 198 -31.20 6.83 9.54
N SER A 199 -30.99 5.74 10.29
CA SER A 199 -29.68 5.37 10.80
C SER A 199 -28.70 4.94 9.70
N SER A 200 -29.19 4.47 8.55
CA SER A 200 -28.36 4.08 7.41
C SER A 200 -28.05 5.20 6.43
N ARG A 201 -28.55 6.44 6.64
CA ARG A 201 -28.37 7.55 5.67
C ARG A 201 -26.90 7.80 5.31
N PHE A 202 -26.00 7.71 6.28
CA PHE A 202 -24.56 7.91 6.07
C PHE A 202 -23.91 6.81 5.21
N LEU A 203 -24.56 5.64 5.07
CA LEU A 203 -24.13 4.55 4.18
C LEU A 203 -24.48 4.83 2.71
N LYS A 204 -25.30 5.85 2.43
CA LYS A 204 -25.73 6.29 1.08
C LYS A 204 -26.39 5.21 0.21
N VAL A 205 -26.93 4.18 0.86
CA VAL A 205 -27.71 3.10 0.22
C VAL A 205 -29.15 3.09 0.72
N SER A 206 -30.06 2.66 -0.14
CA SER A 206 -31.44 2.39 0.26
C SER A 206 -31.54 1.03 0.92
N ILE A 207 -32.21 0.93 2.07
CA ILE A 207 -32.51 -0.36 2.72
C ILE A 207 -33.32 -1.26 1.78
N ASP A 208 -34.20 -0.65 0.98
CA ASP A 208 -35.02 -1.36 -0.01
C ASP A 208 -34.20 -1.93 -1.17
N ASP A 209 -32.95 -1.51 -1.38
CA ASP A 209 -32.08 -2.13 -2.38
C ASP A 209 -31.45 -3.42 -1.82
N GLU A 210 -31.25 -3.48 -0.50
CA GLU A 210 -30.46 -4.53 0.15
C GLU A 210 -31.30 -5.62 0.83
N LEU A 211 -32.52 -5.28 1.28
CA LEU A 211 -33.45 -6.16 1.99
C LEU A 211 -34.87 -6.00 1.44
N GLU A 212 -35.69 -7.06 1.54
CA GLU A 212 -37.13 -6.96 1.27
C GLU A 212 -37.92 -7.00 2.59
N ILE A 213 -38.41 -5.83 3.01
CA ILE A 213 -39.24 -5.63 4.21
C ILE A 213 -40.57 -5.00 3.80
N LYS A 214 -41.67 -5.74 3.98
CA LYS A 214 -43.04 -5.33 3.62
C LYS A 214 -44.04 -5.71 4.70
N HIS A 215 -45.19 -5.04 4.76
CA HIS A 215 -46.27 -5.36 5.71
C HIS A 215 -46.79 -6.79 5.60
N GLU A 216 -46.78 -7.37 4.39
CA GLU A 216 -47.14 -8.77 4.15
C GLU A 216 -46.18 -9.78 4.81
N ASN A 217 -45.00 -9.32 5.26
CA ASN A 217 -43.99 -10.16 5.87
C ASN A 217 -44.22 -10.43 7.36
N ILE A 218 -45.27 -9.86 7.97
CA ILE A 218 -45.62 -10.10 9.38
C ILE A 218 -46.59 -11.28 9.49
N VAL A 219 -46.20 -12.24 10.33
CA VAL A 219 -47.01 -13.38 10.73
C VAL A 219 -47.15 -13.40 12.24
N LEU A 220 -48.39 -13.31 12.73
CA LEU A 220 -48.70 -13.46 14.15
C LEU A 220 -48.92 -14.95 14.46
N LEU A 221 -48.13 -15.49 15.38
CA LEU A 221 -48.20 -16.89 15.77
C LEU A 221 -48.70 -17.01 17.22
N PRO A 222 -49.86 -17.66 17.47
CA PRO A 222 -50.33 -17.88 18.84
C PRO A 222 -49.41 -18.86 19.58
N SER A 223 -49.55 -18.93 20.91
CA SER A 223 -48.89 -19.99 21.68
C SER A 223 -49.38 -21.38 21.21
N ALA A 224 -48.46 -22.35 21.20
CA ALA A 224 -48.79 -23.75 20.88
C ALA A 224 -49.69 -24.39 21.94
N PHE A 225 -49.71 -23.83 23.14
CA PHE A 225 -50.49 -24.31 24.27
C PHE A 225 -51.31 -23.16 24.87
N SER A 226 -52.53 -23.48 25.29
CA SER A 226 -53.39 -22.62 26.09
C SER A 226 -53.34 -23.07 27.54
N GLU A 227 -53.47 -22.13 28.47
CA GLU A 227 -53.53 -22.37 29.91
C GLU A 227 -54.82 -21.76 30.44
N ASP A 228 -55.55 -22.53 31.25
CA ASP A 228 -56.74 -22.09 31.97
C ASP A 228 -56.86 -22.83 33.31
N ILE A 229 -57.75 -22.35 34.18
CA ILE A 229 -58.08 -23.02 35.43
C ILE A 229 -59.25 -23.95 35.15
N ASN A 230 -59.07 -25.24 35.40
CA ASN A 230 -60.16 -26.20 35.36
C ASN A 230 -61.19 -25.83 36.44
N SER A 231 -62.39 -25.43 36.06
CA SER A 231 -63.44 -24.97 36.98
C SER A 231 -63.86 -26.02 38.00
N ASP A 232 -63.73 -27.30 37.65
CA ASP A 232 -64.24 -28.42 38.44
C ASP A 232 -63.19 -28.93 39.43
N LEU A 233 -61.91 -28.76 39.10
CA LEU A 233 -60.76 -29.27 39.87
C LEU A 233 -59.93 -28.15 40.53
N ASN A 234 -60.16 -26.89 40.17
CA ASN A 234 -59.38 -25.72 40.60
C ASN A 234 -57.86 -25.89 40.42
N ILE A 235 -57.45 -26.60 39.36
CA ILE A 235 -56.07 -26.80 38.96
C ILE A 235 -55.79 -26.05 37.67
N GLU A 236 -54.59 -25.52 37.54
CA GLU A 236 -54.08 -25.00 36.28
C GLU A 236 -53.91 -26.17 35.31
N GLN A 237 -54.58 -26.12 34.16
CA GLN A 237 -54.48 -27.12 33.12
C GLN A 237 -53.93 -26.47 31.84
N ARG A 238 -53.11 -27.24 31.12
CA ARG A 238 -52.47 -26.82 29.88
C ARG A 238 -52.90 -27.75 28.74
N TRP A 239 -53.44 -27.17 27.67
CA TRP A 239 -53.96 -27.93 26.54
C TRP A 239 -53.48 -27.37 25.20
N ARG A 240 -53.59 -28.15 24.12
CA ARG A 240 -53.05 -27.78 22.80
C ARG A 240 -53.93 -26.74 22.12
N ASN A 241 -53.34 -25.63 21.70
CA ASN A 241 -54.07 -24.60 20.98
C ASN A 241 -54.41 -25.07 19.56
N GLN A 242 -55.70 -25.14 19.22
CA GLN A 242 -56.16 -25.63 17.91
C GLN A 242 -55.86 -24.65 16.75
N THR A 243 -55.68 -23.36 17.04
CA THR A 243 -55.36 -22.33 16.03
C THR A 243 -53.89 -22.37 15.63
N PHE A 244 -53.01 -22.83 16.52
CA PHE A 244 -51.57 -22.95 16.26
C PHE A 244 -51.23 -23.77 15.00
N PRO A 245 -51.72 -25.03 14.82
CA PRO A 245 -51.41 -25.81 13.62
C PRO A 245 -51.93 -25.17 12.32
N ILE A 246 -53.06 -24.47 12.37
CA ILE A 246 -53.61 -23.74 11.22
C ILE A 246 -52.64 -22.61 10.83
N LYS A 247 -52.18 -21.82 11.80
CA LYS A 247 -51.23 -20.72 11.56
C LYS A 247 -49.86 -21.20 11.12
N ILE A 248 -49.39 -22.35 11.60
CA ILE A 248 -48.17 -23.00 11.10
C ILE A 248 -48.30 -23.37 9.63
N ASN A 249 -49.46 -23.92 9.21
CA ASN A 249 -49.69 -24.25 7.80
C ASN A 249 -49.74 -23.00 6.91
N GLU A 250 -50.38 -21.92 7.37
CA GLU A 250 -50.37 -20.62 6.67
C GLU A 250 -48.93 -20.08 6.51
N LEU A 251 -48.15 -20.10 7.59
CA LEU A 251 -46.74 -19.68 7.58
C LEU A 251 -45.92 -20.51 6.58
N ARG A 252 -46.09 -21.84 6.60
CA ARG A 252 -45.40 -22.77 5.69
C ARG A 252 -45.69 -22.46 4.23
N LEU A 253 -46.96 -22.23 3.88
CA LEU A 253 -47.36 -21.88 2.52
C LEU A 253 -46.77 -20.53 2.08
N ASN A 254 -46.80 -19.52 2.96
CA ASN A 254 -46.20 -18.22 2.69
C ASN A 254 -44.68 -18.33 2.44
N ILE A 255 -43.98 -19.13 3.25
CA ILE A 255 -42.54 -19.37 3.05
C ILE A 255 -42.28 -20.04 1.70
N PHE A 256 -43.01 -21.09 1.34
CA PHE A 256 -42.81 -21.76 0.06
C PHE A 256 -43.06 -20.84 -1.14
N HIS A 257 -44.11 -20.03 -1.08
CA HIS A 257 -44.39 -19.02 -2.11
C HIS A 257 -43.24 -18.00 -2.21
N SER A 258 -42.84 -17.43 -1.07
CA SER A 258 -41.78 -16.43 -0.99
C SER A 258 -40.43 -16.96 -1.47
N LEU A 259 -40.06 -18.22 -1.14
CA LEU A 259 -38.81 -18.82 -1.62
C LEU A 259 -38.83 -18.98 -3.14
N ASN A 260 -39.96 -19.43 -3.69
CA ASN A 260 -40.12 -19.58 -5.13
C ASN A 260 -39.99 -18.23 -5.85
N GLU A 261 -40.60 -17.17 -5.31
CA GLU A 261 -40.45 -15.81 -5.84
C GLU A 261 -39.01 -15.30 -5.78
N GLN A 262 -38.32 -15.50 -4.65
CA GLN A 262 -36.92 -15.04 -4.49
C GLN A 262 -35.98 -15.75 -5.46
N ILE A 263 -36.14 -17.06 -5.66
CA ILE A 263 -35.34 -17.84 -6.62
C ILE A 263 -35.58 -17.38 -8.06
N ILE A 264 -36.83 -17.05 -8.42
CA ILE A 264 -37.15 -16.56 -9.77
C ILE A 264 -36.58 -15.15 -10.02
N LYS A 265 -36.69 -14.26 -9.01
CA LYS A 265 -36.21 -12.87 -9.11
C LYS A 265 -34.67 -12.78 -9.13
N GLN A 266 -33.98 -13.75 -8.54
CA GLN A 266 -32.52 -13.73 -8.37
C GLN A 266 -31.88 -14.77 -9.30
N SER A 267 -31.41 -14.33 -10.47
CA SER A 267 -30.79 -15.17 -11.52
C SER A 267 -29.48 -15.88 -11.11
N HIS A 268 -29.00 -15.67 -9.89
CA HIS A 268 -27.73 -16.18 -9.35
C HIS A 268 -28.01 -17.02 -8.08
N GLY A 269 -28.66 -18.17 -8.25
CA GLY A 269 -28.99 -19.09 -7.15
C GLY A 269 -27.83 -20.01 -6.76
N HIS A 270 -27.90 -20.57 -5.54
CA HIS A 270 -26.99 -21.65 -5.13
C HIS A 270 -27.23 -22.88 -6.01
N LYS A 271 -26.18 -23.42 -6.63
CA LYS A 271 -26.34 -24.47 -7.65
C LYS A 271 -26.34 -25.90 -7.08
N ASP A 272 -25.52 -26.15 -6.05
CA ASP A 272 -25.42 -27.45 -5.36
C ASP A 272 -24.97 -27.29 -3.89
N PHE A 273 -24.94 -28.41 -3.16
CA PHE A 273 -24.54 -28.45 -1.74
C PHE A 273 -23.07 -28.12 -1.53
N ASP A 274 -22.17 -28.54 -2.44
CA ASP A 274 -20.74 -28.25 -2.35
C ASP A 274 -20.48 -26.73 -2.45
N TYR A 275 -21.09 -26.08 -3.46
CA TYR A 275 -21.04 -24.62 -3.63
C TYR A 275 -21.63 -23.90 -2.43
N LEU A 276 -22.80 -24.33 -1.95
CA LEU A 276 -23.44 -23.70 -0.79
C LEU A 276 -22.57 -23.84 0.46
N TYR A 277 -22.03 -25.02 0.73
CA TYR A 277 -21.17 -25.26 1.88
C TYR A 277 -19.93 -24.38 1.84
N ASN A 278 -19.21 -24.36 0.70
CA ASN A 278 -18.04 -23.49 0.53
C ASN A 278 -18.38 -22.01 0.65
N LYS A 279 -19.53 -21.58 0.12
CA LYS A 279 -19.98 -20.19 0.26
C LYS A 279 -20.30 -19.85 1.72
N LEU A 280 -20.92 -20.76 2.46
CA LEU A 280 -21.20 -20.58 3.88
C LEU A 280 -19.90 -20.49 4.69
N THR A 281 -18.94 -21.39 4.43
CA THR A 281 -17.65 -21.39 5.13
C THR A 281 -16.84 -20.14 4.83
N ASN A 282 -16.81 -19.70 3.56
CA ASN A 282 -16.05 -18.51 3.14
C ASN A 282 -16.69 -17.22 3.65
N ASN A 283 -18.02 -17.12 3.64
CA ASN A 283 -18.74 -16.01 4.25
C ASN A 283 -18.43 -15.94 5.74
N TRP A 284 -18.55 -17.05 6.47
CA TRP A 284 -18.25 -17.08 7.90
C TRP A 284 -16.79 -16.70 8.19
N LYS A 285 -15.83 -17.27 7.47
CA LYS A 285 -14.40 -16.96 7.63
C LYS A 285 -14.13 -15.47 7.43
N SER A 286 -14.75 -14.85 6.41
CA SER A 286 -14.62 -13.41 6.14
C SER A 286 -15.28 -12.54 7.23
N ILE A 287 -16.44 -12.95 7.72
CA ILE A 287 -17.16 -12.29 8.84
C ILE A 287 -16.36 -12.41 10.14
N ASP A 288 -15.71 -13.54 10.39
CA ASP A 288 -14.92 -13.78 11.59
C ASP A 288 -13.63 -12.97 11.58
N GLU A 289 -12.90 -13.00 10.46
CA GLU A 289 -11.67 -12.23 10.25
C GLU A 289 -11.88 -10.72 10.31
N LEU A 290 -12.97 -10.20 9.72
CA LEU A 290 -13.27 -8.77 9.73
C LEU A 290 -14.11 -8.33 10.91
N GLY A 291 -14.76 -9.24 11.64
CA GLY A 291 -15.76 -8.94 12.66
C GLY A 291 -15.23 -8.07 13.80
N GLN A 292 -13.99 -8.28 14.23
CA GLN A 292 -13.34 -7.45 15.25
C GLN A 292 -13.04 -6.01 14.79
N GLY A 293 -13.09 -5.70 13.49
CA GLY A 293 -12.96 -4.33 12.98
C GLY A 293 -14.29 -3.74 12.51
N LEU A 294 -15.13 -4.58 11.90
CA LEU A 294 -16.34 -4.20 11.18
C LEU A 294 -17.60 -4.19 12.07
N LEU A 295 -17.69 -5.13 13.01
CA LEU A 295 -18.89 -5.39 13.81
C LEU A 295 -18.71 -5.04 15.29
N MET A 296 -17.71 -4.21 15.60
CA MET A 296 -17.41 -3.71 16.95
C MET A 296 -18.55 -2.86 17.52
N CYS A 297 -19.12 -1.98 16.70
CA CYS A 297 -20.23 -1.13 17.09
C CYS A 297 -21.52 -1.95 17.22
N LYS A 298 -22.33 -1.66 18.23
CA LYS A 298 -23.61 -2.33 18.47
C LYS A 298 -24.69 -1.84 17.50
N THR A 299 -24.57 -0.60 17.04
CA THR A 299 -25.58 0.05 16.20
C THR A 299 -24.93 0.91 15.11
N LEU A 300 -25.69 1.20 14.06
CA LEU A 300 -25.29 2.17 13.02
C LEU A 300 -25.06 3.58 13.57
N TYR A 301 -25.78 3.96 14.64
CA TYR A 301 -25.57 5.25 15.30
C TYR A 301 -24.19 5.31 15.97
N GLU A 302 -23.85 4.28 16.76
CA GLU A 302 -22.53 4.15 17.37
C GLU A 302 -21.42 4.11 16.30
N LEU A 303 -21.66 3.44 15.17
CA LEU A 303 -20.74 3.43 14.03
C LEU A 303 -20.58 4.83 13.41
N SER A 304 -21.68 5.57 13.19
CA SER A 304 -21.62 6.94 12.68
C SER A 304 -20.81 7.85 13.61
N THR A 305 -21.06 7.77 14.92
CA THR A 305 -20.28 8.52 15.91
C THR A 305 -18.82 8.05 15.93
N SER A 306 -18.56 6.75 15.81
CA SER A 306 -17.19 6.23 15.69
C SER A 306 -16.46 6.84 14.50
N ASN A 307 -17.13 6.95 13.35
CA ASN A 307 -16.54 7.54 12.15
C ASN A 307 -16.24 9.03 12.34
N GLU A 308 -17.16 9.80 12.94
CA GLU A 308 -16.92 11.21 13.26
C GLU A 308 -15.71 11.39 14.19
N LEU A 309 -15.63 10.59 15.25
CA LEU A 309 -14.50 10.61 16.20
C LEU A 309 -13.19 10.22 15.50
N LYS A 310 -13.21 9.20 14.63
CA LYS A 310 -12.05 8.80 13.83
C LYS A 310 -11.61 9.89 12.87
N ASP A 311 -12.54 10.61 12.24
CA ASP A 311 -12.22 11.69 11.31
C ASP A 311 -11.54 12.86 12.04
N ILE A 312 -12.02 13.21 13.24
CA ILE A 312 -11.37 14.20 14.11
C ILE A 312 -9.97 13.73 14.49
N ALA A 313 -9.84 12.49 15.00
CA ALA A 313 -8.55 11.91 15.35
C ALA A 313 -7.59 11.89 14.15
N LYS A 314 -8.09 11.53 12.96
CA LYS A 314 -7.30 11.49 11.71
C LYS A 314 -6.78 12.86 11.32
N LYS A 315 -7.58 13.92 11.42
CA LYS A 315 -7.16 15.31 11.18
C LYS A 315 -6.02 15.71 12.12
N ILE A 316 -6.18 15.44 13.41
CA ILE A 316 -5.16 15.72 14.43
C ILE A 316 -3.88 14.91 14.17
N ILE A 317 -4.02 13.60 13.90
CA ILE A 317 -2.90 12.72 13.56
C ILE A 317 -2.13 13.27 12.36
N ILE A 318 -2.80 13.66 11.28
CA ILE A 318 -2.16 14.22 10.08
C ILE A 318 -1.40 15.50 10.42
N MET A 319 -2.04 16.42 11.13
CA MET A 319 -1.43 17.68 11.52
C MET A 319 -0.18 17.47 12.39
N LYS A 320 -0.31 16.71 13.48
CA LYS A 320 0.79 16.46 14.44
C LYS A 320 1.88 15.57 13.85
N SER A 321 1.54 14.64 12.97
CA SER A 321 2.52 13.87 12.20
C SER A 321 3.35 14.75 11.27
N THR A 322 2.72 15.72 10.63
CA THR A 322 3.41 16.68 9.76
C THR A 322 4.36 17.57 10.57
N SER A 323 3.91 18.07 11.72
CA SER A 323 4.77 18.79 12.68
C SER A 323 5.96 17.93 13.13
N LEU A 324 5.73 16.67 13.50
CA LEU A 324 6.79 15.75 13.92
C LEU A 324 7.81 15.53 12.80
N LEU A 325 7.37 15.30 11.56
CA LEU A 325 8.27 15.10 10.43
C LEU A 325 9.15 16.33 10.16
N ASN A 326 8.57 17.54 10.24
CA ASN A 326 9.30 18.78 9.98
C ASN A 326 10.24 19.15 11.14
N GLU A 327 9.71 19.25 12.36
CA GLU A 327 10.47 19.62 13.56
C GLU A 327 11.50 18.54 13.92
N GLY A 328 11.11 17.27 13.81
CA GLY A 328 11.99 16.14 14.10
C GLY A 328 13.13 16.02 13.10
N LYS A 329 12.90 16.26 11.80
CA LYS A 329 13.97 16.31 10.81
C LYS A 329 14.98 17.42 11.14
N LEU A 330 14.51 18.65 11.36
CA LEU A 330 15.40 19.78 11.70
C LEU A 330 16.23 19.51 12.97
N LEU A 331 15.61 18.89 13.97
CA LEU A 331 16.27 18.51 15.21
C LEU A 331 17.39 17.49 14.98
N LEU A 332 17.10 16.43 14.21
CA LEU A 332 18.05 15.35 13.95
C LEU A 332 19.17 15.81 13.03
N ASP A 333 18.88 16.60 12.00
CA ASP A 333 19.87 17.21 11.10
C ASP A 333 20.87 18.06 11.90
N SER A 334 20.39 18.83 12.88
CA SER A 334 21.26 19.60 13.79
C SER A 334 22.17 18.71 14.65
N GLU A 335 21.70 17.54 15.08
CA GLU A 335 22.54 16.60 15.83
C GLU A 335 23.57 15.90 14.93
N LEU A 336 23.19 15.52 13.71
CA LEU A 336 24.12 14.94 12.74
C LEU A 336 25.27 15.92 12.44
N GLU A 337 24.98 17.21 12.31
CA GLU A 337 26.02 18.24 12.13
C GLU A 337 26.97 18.35 13.33
N LYS A 338 26.47 18.26 14.56
CA LYS A 338 27.33 18.22 15.76
C LYS A 338 28.22 16.99 15.78
N GLN A 339 27.71 15.84 15.33
CA GLN A 339 28.49 14.60 15.26
C GLN A 339 29.65 14.69 14.26
N LYS A 340 29.39 15.29 13.09
CA LYS A 340 30.43 15.55 12.08
C LYS A 340 31.59 16.37 12.67
N GLN A 341 31.29 17.34 13.54
CA GLN A 341 32.29 18.19 14.18
C GLN A 341 33.07 17.50 15.33
N LEU A 342 32.43 16.62 16.11
CA LEU A 342 33.03 15.97 17.30
C LEU A 342 33.98 14.81 16.99
N ILE A 343 33.84 14.11 15.86
CA ILE A 343 34.69 12.94 15.56
C ILE A 343 36.04 13.35 14.96
N ILE A 344 36.14 14.58 14.44
CA ILE A 344 37.41 15.17 13.97
C ILE A 344 38.42 15.31 15.13
N SER A 345 37.96 15.33 16.39
CA SER A 345 38.81 15.55 17.58
C SER A 345 39.11 14.32 18.45
N ASN A 346 38.46 13.16 18.26
CA ASN A 346 38.63 11.99 19.13
C ASN A 346 39.54 10.90 18.53
N GLU A 347 40.70 10.69 19.14
CA GLU A 347 41.79 9.80 18.68
C GLU A 347 41.58 8.29 18.97
N ASN A 348 40.44 7.85 19.51
CA ASN A 348 40.23 6.45 19.92
C ASN A 348 39.05 5.76 19.18
N ILE A 349 39.36 5.01 18.11
CA ILE A 349 38.40 4.11 17.42
C ILE A 349 37.86 3.01 18.33
N ASN A 350 38.63 2.59 19.34
CA ASN A 350 38.31 1.41 20.16
C ASN A 350 36.98 1.50 20.93
N ASN A 351 36.36 2.69 21.00
CA ASN A 351 35.03 2.90 21.58
C ASN A 351 34.02 3.55 20.61
N ALA A 352 34.31 3.63 19.30
CA ALA A 352 33.46 4.30 18.32
C ALA A 352 32.03 3.71 18.28
N ASP A 353 31.88 2.41 18.49
CA ASP A 353 30.57 1.75 18.62
C ASP A 353 29.78 2.27 19.84
N ILE A 354 30.44 2.45 20.99
CA ILE A 354 29.81 2.97 22.22
C ILE A 354 29.39 4.43 22.03
N TYR A 355 30.25 5.27 21.45
CA TYR A 355 29.93 6.66 21.16
C TYR A 355 28.81 6.79 20.14
N LEU A 356 28.82 5.98 19.07
CA LEU A 356 27.76 5.98 18.07
C LEU A 356 26.42 5.55 18.69
N LYS A 357 26.42 4.50 19.51
CA LYS A 357 25.22 4.07 20.25
C LYS A 357 24.71 5.15 21.20
N GLN A 358 25.59 5.82 21.94
CA GLN A 358 25.22 6.93 22.82
C GLN A 358 24.66 8.13 22.03
N PHE A 359 25.28 8.47 20.90
CA PHE A 359 24.82 9.54 20.03
C PHE A 359 23.44 9.24 19.44
N ILE A 360 23.27 8.04 18.88
CA ILE A 360 21.99 7.56 18.38
C ILE A 360 20.95 7.62 19.50
N GLN A 361 21.31 7.20 20.72
CA GLN A 361 20.42 7.24 21.88
C GLN A 361 20.06 8.68 22.30
N GLN A 362 20.99 9.64 22.20
CA GLN A 362 20.71 11.04 22.46
C GLN A 362 19.74 11.64 21.44
N GLY A 363 19.95 11.39 20.15
CA GLY A 363 19.02 11.82 19.10
C GLY A 363 17.63 11.18 19.27
N LYS A 364 17.58 9.87 19.57
CA LYS A 364 16.35 9.16 19.92
C LYS A 364 15.64 9.80 21.13
N SER A 365 16.37 10.15 22.18
CA SER A 365 15.81 10.77 23.40
C SER A 365 15.24 12.17 23.12
N LYS A 366 15.95 13.00 22.34
CA LYS A 366 15.43 14.32 21.94
C LYS A 366 14.17 14.21 21.08
N LEU A 367 14.18 13.26 20.15
CA LEU A 367 13.01 12.98 19.31
C LEU A 367 11.85 12.39 20.14
N GLU A 368 12.13 11.57 21.15
CA GLU A 368 11.14 11.05 22.10
C GLU A 368 10.46 12.19 22.87
N ASN A 369 11.22 13.19 23.33
CA ASN A 369 10.65 14.36 24.00
C ASN A 369 9.73 15.17 23.07
N LEU A 370 10.17 15.41 21.84
CA LEU A 370 9.36 16.10 20.83
C LEU A 370 8.06 15.32 20.55
N THR A 371 8.18 14.00 20.35
CA THR A 371 7.05 13.12 20.07
C THR A 371 6.05 13.12 21.23
N THR A 372 6.55 13.02 22.47
CA THR A 372 5.72 13.04 23.68
C THR A 372 4.95 14.34 23.82
N ARG A 373 5.59 15.49 23.55
CA ARG A 373 4.92 16.80 23.54
C ARG A 373 3.80 16.84 22.50
N LEU A 374 4.08 16.44 21.26
CA LEU A 374 3.10 16.46 20.17
C LEU A 374 1.93 15.48 20.41
N VAL A 375 2.20 14.33 21.03
CA VAL A 375 1.17 13.38 21.45
C VAL A 375 0.27 13.97 22.53
N HIS A 376 0.85 14.66 23.52
CA HIS A 376 0.06 15.31 24.57
C HIS A 376 -0.86 16.39 23.98
N GLU A 377 -0.30 17.27 23.13
CA GLU A 377 -1.09 18.28 22.41
C GLU A 377 -2.19 17.66 21.55
N ALA A 378 -1.91 16.51 20.90
CA ALA A 378 -2.88 15.80 20.09
C ALA A 378 -4.06 15.27 20.93
N ASN A 379 -3.78 14.70 22.10
CA ASN A 379 -4.79 14.18 23.00
C ASN A 379 -5.66 15.30 23.58
N ASP A 380 -5.05 16.42 23.99
CA ASP A 380 -5.77 17.59 24.50
C ASP A 380 -6.71 18.19 23.44
N GLU A 381 -6.22 18.31 22.20
CA GLU A 381 -7.00 18.78 21.06
C GLU A 381 -8.13 17.80 20.70
N TYR A 382 -7.88 16.49 20.78
CA TYR A 382 -8.90 15.49 20.57
C TYR A 382 -9.99 15.58 21.65
N ASP A 383 -9.62 15.72 22.92
CA ASP A 383 -10.57 15.87 24.01
C ASP A 383 -11.40 17.15 23.88
N TYR A 384 -10.77 18.26 23.48
CA TYR A 384 -11.46 19.53 23.22
C TYR A 384 -12.46 19.44 22.07
N ASN A 385 -12.13 18.74 20.97
CA ASN A 385 -13.02 18.60 19.82
C ASN A 385 -14.12 17.54 20.01
N THR A 386 -14.05 16.73 21.07
CA THR A 386 -14.95 15.59 21.30
C THR A 386 -15.74 15.69 22.61
N GLN A 387 -16.08 16.91 23.06
CA GLN A 387 -16.74 17.24 24.33
C GLN A 387 -18.08 16.52 24.66
N LYS A 388 -18.59 15.62 23.81
CA LYS A 388 -19.80 14.85 24.08
C LYS A 388 -19.52 13.70 25.07
N SER A 389 -20.43 13.48 26.02
CA SER A 389 -20.31 12.46 27.08
C SER A 389 -20.75 11.04 26.67
N TYR A 390 -21.30 10.87 25.47
CA TYR A 390 -21.83 9.59 25.00
C TYR A 390 -20.70 8.72 24.41
N PHE A 391 -20.69 7.42 24.75
CA PHE A 391 -19.70 6.41 24.31
C PHE A 391 -18.25 6.65 24.76
N ILE A 392 -18.05 6.85 26.07
CA ILE A 392 -16.72 7.04 26.70
C ILE A 392 -15.73 5.95 26.26
N ASP A 393 -16.12 4.67 26.32
CA ASP A 393 -15.26 3.55 25.92
C ASP A 393 -14.81 3.61 24.44
N LEU A 394 -15.68 4.13 23.56
CA LEU A 394 -15.38 4.30 22.14
C LEU A 394 -14.42 5.47 21.93
N LYS A 395 -14.69 6.60 22.62
CA LYS A 395 -13.84 7.79 22.60
C LYS A 395 -12.43 7.45 23.08
N GLU A 396 -12.29 6.79 24.24
CA GLU A 396 -11.00 6.37 24.79
C GLU A 396 -10.27 5.41 23.86
N ARG A 397 -10.98 4.46 23.24
CA ARG A 397 -10.39 3.52 22.29
C ARG A 397 -9.82 4.21 21.06
N ILE A 398 -10.52 5.20 20.50
CA ILE A 398 -10.02 5.97 19.35
C ILE A 398 -8.85 6.86 19.78
N ASN A 399 -8.93 7.49 20.97
CA ASN A 399 -7.84 8.30 21.52
C ASN A 399 -6.54 7.50 21.64
N LYS A 400 -6.62 6.25 22.12
CA LYS A 400 -5.48 5.32 22.23
C LYS A 400 -4.78 5.05 20.89
N ASN A 401 -5.41 5.33 19.74
CA ASN A 401 -4.79 5.16 18.42
C ASN A 401 -4.04 6.40 17.92
N ILE A 402 -4.23 7.57 18.56
CA ILE A 402 -3.55 8.82 18.16
C ILE A 402 -2.05 8.72 18.41
N GLU A 403 -1.65 8.33 19.62
CA GLU A 403 -0.25 8.19 19.99
C GLU A 403 0.52 7.19 19.09
N PRO A 404 0.07 5.93 18.90
CA PRO A 404 0.74 5.00 17.99
C PRO A 404 0.91 5.52 16.56
N SER A 405 -0.06 6.29 16.06
CA SER A 405 -0.03 6.86 14.72
C SER A 405 1.04 7.94 14.57
N ILE A 406 1.17 8.83 15.56
CA ILE A 406 2.22 9.85 15.61
C ILE A 406 3.59 9.19 15.81
N ARG A 407 3.70 8.23 16.74
CA ARG A 407 4.93 7.47 17.01
C ARG A 407 5.39 6.62 15.83
N CYS A 408 4.52 6.32 14.87
CA CYS A 408 4.94 5.72 13.62
C CYS A 408 5.95 6.60 12.88
N ASN A 409 5.67 7.89 12.76
CA ASN A 409 6.57 8.83 12.09
C ASN A 409 7.86 9.06 12.88
N GLN A 410 7.80 8.96 14.21
CA GLN A 410 8.99 8.95 15.05
C GLN A 410 9.93 7.80 14.66
N GLN A 411 9.41 6.57 14.49
CA GLN A 411 10.25 5.43 14.13
C GLN A 411 10.95 5.61 12.78
N LEU A 412 10.33 6.29 11.83
CA LEU A 412 10.96 6.62 10.54
C LEU A 412 12.12 7.57 10.71
N LEU A 413 11.91 8.63 11.49
CA LEU A 413 12.92 9.64 11.77
C LEU A 413 14.10 9.01 12.53
N VAL A 414 13.81 8.13 13.49
CA VAL A 414 14.83 7.32 14.17
C VAL A 414 15.61 6.47 13.17
N GLN A 415 14.93 5.76 12.26
CA GLN A 415 15.61 4.89 11.30
C GLN A 415 16.46 5.68 10.30
N ARG A 416 15.95 6.79 9.77
CA ARG A 416 16.73 7.68 8.90
C ARG A 416 17.94 8.23 9.63
N PHE A 417 17.74 8.71 10.86
CA PHE A 417 18.82 9.20 11.70
C PHE A 417 19.86 8.13 12.01
N GLU A 418 19.46 6.89 12.29
CA GLU A 418 20.39 5.77 12.47
C GLU A 418 21.19 5.49 11.20
N GLU A 419 20.54 5.50 10.03
CA GLU A 419 21.20 5.29 8.72
C GLU A 419 22.19 6.41 8.38
N ASP A 420 21.81 7.67 8.63
CA ASP A 420 22.68 8.83 8.42
C ASP A 420 23.84 8.85 9.43
N SER A 421 23.56 8.54 10.70
CA SER A 421 24.58 8.40 11.75
C SER A 421 25.60 7.31 11.40
N TYR A 422 25.14 6.19 10.85
CA TYR A 422 26.00 5.10 10.40
C TYR A 422 26.87 5.53 9.22
N THR A 423 26.27 6.20 8.24
CA THR A 423 26.99 6.69 7.05
C THR A 423 28.10 7.68 7.45
N ILE A 424 27.79 8.59 8.38
CA ILE A 424 28.76 9.53 8.96
C ILE A 424 29.85 8.78 9.73
N ALA A 425 29.48 7.84 10.60
CA ALA A 425 30.44 7.04 11.38
C ALA A 425 31.37 6.20 10.49
N GLN A 426 30.84 5.59 9.43
CA GLN A 426 31.63 4.85 8.44
C GLN A 426 32.64 5.76 7.73
N THR A 427 32.17 6.93 7.29
CA THR A 427 33.03 7.93 6.64
C THR A 427 34.16 8.34 7.58
N ASN A 428 33.84 8.65 8.83
CA ASN A 428 34.81 9.08 9.83
C ASN A 428 35.79 7.98 10.25
N ALA A 429 35.32 6.74 10.44
CA ALA A 429 36.18 5.61 10.78
C ALA A 429 37.16 5.30 9.65
N THR A 430 36.72 5.41 8.39
CA THR A 430 37.60 5.28 7.22
C THR A 430 38.70 6.34 7.26
N THR A 431 38.36 7.61 7.51
CA THR A 431 39.32 8.72 7.66
C THR A 431 40.30 8.50 8.82
N HIS A 432 39.87 7.91 9.93
CA HIS A 432 40.74 7.65 11.07
C HIS A 432 41.72 6.49 10.82
N VAL A 433 41.27 5.37 10.24
CA VAL A 433 42.16 4.25 9.88
C VAL A 433 43.26 4.73 8.93
N GLN A 434 42.89 5.60 7.97
CA GLN A 434 43.84 6.30 7.13
C GLN A 434 44.87 7.05 8.01
N LYS A 435 44.44 8.00 8.84
CA LYS A 435 45.34 8.77 9.72
C LYS A 435 46.33 7.92 10.53
N GLN A 436 45.89 6.84 11.18
CA GLN A 436 46.78 6.00 12.02
C GLN A 436 47.81 5.17 11.24
N LEU A 437 47.44 4.65 10.07
CA LEU A 437 48.38 3.93 9.21
C LEU A 437 49.54 4.83 8.81
N LEU A 438 49.21 6.08 8.53
CA LEU A 438 50.18 7.10 8.20
C LEU A 438 51.02 7.54 9.42
N ASP A 439 50.43 7.72 10.60
CA ASP A 439 51.23 8.05 11.79
C ASP A 439 52.20 6.93 12.16
N SER A 440 51.81 5.66 11.95
CA SER A 440 52.70 4.50 12.11
C SER A 440 53.86 4.54 11.11
N ALA A 441 53.59 4.92 9.86
CA ALA A 441 54.61 5.16 8.85
C ALA A 441 55.58 6.29 9.25
N LYS A 442 55.06 7.40 9.79
CA LYS A 442 55.86 8.54 10.28
C LYS A 442 56.78 8.14 11.46
N GLN A 443 56.25 7.41 12.44
CA GLN A 443 57.02 6.98 13.62
C GLN A 443 58.18 6.03 13.30
N TYR A 444 57.98 5.12 12.33
CA TYR A 444 59.05 4.24 11.87
C TYR A 444 60.22 5.07 11.28
N PHE A 445 59.89 6.10 10.51
CA PHE A 445 60.87 6.99 9.90
C PHE A 445 61.65 7.81 10.93
N ASP A 446 60.96 8.46 11.89
CA ASP A 446 61.62 9.26 12.93
C ASP A 446 62.60 8.42 13.78
N LYS A 447 62.37 7.10 13.89
CA LYS A 447 63.28 6.13 14.53
C LYS A 447 64.50 5.74 13.68
N GLU A 448 64.35 5.64 12.36
CA GLU A 448 65.39 5.12 11.44
C GLU A 448 66.26 6.19 10.75
N THR A 449 66.05 7.47 11.02
CA THR A 449 66.87 8.61 10.51
C THR A 449 68.37 8.59 10.85
N ARG A 450 68.94 7.47 11.32
CA ARG A 450 70.38 7.30 11.60
C ARG A 450 71.07 6.16 10.85
N THR A 451 70.35 5.29 10.12
CA THR A 451 70.94 4.18 9.32
C THR A 451 70.05 3.81 8.12
N LYS A 452 70.64 3.26 7.04
CA LYS A 452 69.93 2.79 5.82
C LYS A 452 68.65 2.01 6.17
N THR A 453 67.52 2.50 5.67
CA THR A 453 66.17 2.02 6.01
C THR A 453 65.88 0.64 5.40
N ASN A 454 65.42 -0.33 6.20
CA ASN A 454 65.04 -1.66 5.69
C ASN A 454 63.58 -1.69 5.23
N ILE A 455 63.35 -1.52 3.92
CA ILE A 455 62.01 -1.45 3.29
C ILE A 455 61.13 -2.68 3.62
N ASN A 456 61.74 -3.87 3.76
CA ASN A 456 61.01 -5.10 4.08
C ASN A 456 60.48 -5.12 5.53
N GLU A 457 61.17 -4.47 6.47
CA GLU A 457 60.71 -4.38 7.86
C GLU A 457 59.57 -3.37 8.03
N LEU A 458 59.64 -2.24 7.31
CA LEU A 458 58.55 -1.28 7.20
C LEU A 458 57.29 -1.91 6.58
N GLU A 459 57.45 -2.69 5.51
CA GLU A 459 56.34 -3.41 4.87
C GLU A 459 55.67 -4.40 5.82
N ASN A 460 56.45 -5.16 6.59
CA ASN A 460 55.92 -6.08 7.58
C ASN A 460 55.18 -5.36 8.72
N ALA A 461 55.71 -4.22 9.19
CA ALA A 461 55.08 -3.41 10.23
C ALA A 461 53.75 -2.78 9.76
N LEU A 462 53.74 -2.20 8.55
CA LEU A 462 52.53 -1.62 7.95
C LEU A 462 51.47 -2.69 7.65
N ASN A 463 51.86 -3.86 7.13
CA ASN A 463 50.93 -4.97 6.91
C ASN A 463 50.30 -5.45 8.22
N LYS A 464 51.11 -5.64 9.26
CA LYS A 464 50.60 -6.04 10.58
C LYS A 464 49.61 -5.01 11.15
N ARG A 465 49.95 -3.71 11.08
CA ARG A 465 49.09 -2.64 11.60
C ARG A 465 47.81 -2.47 10.78
N HIS A 466 47.90 -2.61 9.46
CA HIS A 466 46.75 -2.61 8.56
C HIS A 466 45.78 -3.74 8.89
N ASP A 467 46.28 -4.96 9.06
CA ASP A 467 45.44 -6.12 9.35
C ASP A 467 44.75 -6.00 10.73
N GLU A 468 45.43 -5.41 11.72
CA GLU A 468 44.85 -5.06 13.02
C GLU A 468 43.70 -4.04 12.86
N LEU A 469 43.94 -2.91 12.18
CA LEU A 469 42.95 -1.83 12.02
C LEU A 469 41.75 -2.25 11.15
N VAL A 470 41.96 -3.03 10.08
CA VAL A 470 40.88 -3.56 9.25
C VAL A 470 40.04 -4.59 10.01
N LYS A 471 40.66 -5.37 10.90
CA LYS A 471 39.94 -6.31 11.76
C LYS A 471 39.05 -5.58 12.79
N GLU A 472 39.57 -4.51 13.42
CA GLU A 472 38.81 -3.63 14.31
C GLU A 472 37.63 -2.93 13.58
N PHE A 473 37.87 -2.46 12.35
CA PHE A 473 36.84 -1.85 11.49
C PHE A 473 35.74 -2.84 11.10
N ARG A 474 36.10 -4.08 10.69
CA ARG A 474 35.13 -5.13 10.34
C ARG A 474 34.29 -5.56 11.54
N GLN A 475 34.88 -5.67 12.73
CA GLN A 475 34.15 -6.02 13.95
C GLN A 475 33.15 -4.92 14.32
N SER A 476 33.53 -3.64 14.19
CA SER A 476 32.65 -2.50 14.50
C SER A 476 31.47 -2.33 13.54
N LEU A 477 31.57 -2.79 12.28
CA LEU A 477 30.50 -2.62 11.28
C LEU A 477 29.52 -3.79 11.21
N ASN A 478 29.95 -5.00 11.61
CA ASN A 478 29.09 -6.19 11.58
C ASN A 478 27.96 -6.15 12.63
N SER A 479 28.10 -5.36 13.70
CA SER A 479 27.07 -5.17 14.73
C SER A 479 25.84 -4.38 14.25
N PHE A 480 25.91 -3.74 13.08
CA PHE A 480 24.86 -2.84 12.55
C PHE A 480 24.15 -3.37 11.29
N LYS A 481 24.42 -4.61 10.87
CA LYS A 481 23.71 -5.24 9.75
C LYS A 481 22.25 -5.50 10.12
N LYS A 482 21.31 -4.89 9.40
CA LYS A 482 19.89 -5.28 9.47
C LYS A 482 19.72 -6.65 8.82
N SER A 483 19.14 -7.59 9.55
CA SER A 483 18.75 -8.89 9.00
C SER A 483 17.55 -8.77 8.06
N GLN A 484 17.29 -9.80 7.25
CA GLN A 484 16.07 -9.86 6.43
C GLN A 484 14.79 -9.76 7.27
N ASN A 485 14.82 -10.29 8.50
CA ASN A 485 13.71 -10.20 9.44
C ASN A 485 13.49 -8.77 9.93
N ASP A 486 14.56 -8.00 10.16
CA ASP A 486 14.44 -6.60 10.59
C ASP A 486 13.80 -5.72 9.50
N VAL A 487 14.16 -5.97 8.23
CA VAL A 487 13.56 -5.30 7.06
C VAL A 487 12.08 -5.66 6.95
N THR A 488 11.76 -6.95 7.03
CA THR A 488 10.38 -7.46 6.97
C THR A 488 9.51 -6.87 8.08
N GLN A 489 9.99 -6.93 9.33
CA GLN A 489 9.27 -6.42 10.49
C GLN A 489 9.00 -4.91 10.38
N THR A 490 9.97 -4.14 9.86
CA THR A 490 9.81 -2.70 9.65
C THR A 490 8.67 -2.40 8.67
N ILE A 491 8.67 -3.06 7.52
CA ILE A 491 7.66 -2.87 6.47
C ILE A 491 6.26 -3.25 6.99
N LEU A 492 6.15 -4.41 7.65
CA LEU A 492 4.87 -4.89 8.19
C LEU A 492 4.33 -4.00 9.31
N ASN A 493 5.19 -3.47 10.18
CA ASN A 493 4.75 -2.55 11.24
C ASN A 493 4.17 -1.25 10.65
N ASN A 494 4.83 -0.68 9.64
CA ASN A 494 4.34 0.52 8.96
C ASN A 494 3.02 0.25 8.22
N TYR A 495 2.93 -0.90 7.57
CA TYR A 495 1.69 -1.37 6.94
C TYR A 495 0.53 -1.50 7.92
N ASN A 496 0.72 -2.23 9.03
CA ASN A 496 -0.36 -2.46 10.00
C ASN A 496 -0.85 -1.16 10.63
N ARG A 497 0.07 -0.27 11.03
CA ARG A 497 -0.31 1.02 11.62
C ARG A 497 -1.12 1.89 10.66
N LEU A 498 -0.71 1.94 9.39
CA LEU A 498 -1.44 2.69 8.37
C LEU A 498 -2.85 2.11 8.15
N VAL A 499 -2.97 0.79 8.08
CA VAL A 499 -4.25 0.10 7.90
C VAL A 499 -5.16 0.31 9.12
N GLU A 500 -4.65 0.13 10.34
CA GLU A 500 -5.40 0.31 11.58
C GLU A 500 -5.90 1.75 11.74
N GLY A 501 -5.07 2.75 11.43
CA GLY A 501 -5.42 4.16 11.51
C GLY A 501 -6.49 4.59 10.48
N ARG A 502 -6.71 3.82 9.42
CA ARG A 502 -7.70 4.12 8.36
C ARG A 502 -8.89 3.16 8.32
N ARG A 503 -8.94 2.15 9.20
CA ARG A 503 -10.06 1.18 9.26
C ARG A 503 -11.34 1.78 9.84
N GLY A 504 -12.45 1.46 9.20
CA GLY A 504 -13.81 1.85 9.56
C GLY A 504 -14.12 3.30 9.22
N THR A 505 -13.79 3.73 7.99
CA THR A 505 -14.36 4.93 7.37
C THR A 505 -15.75 4.58 6.79
N ALA A 506 -16.68 5.54 6.72
CA ALA A 506 -18.04 5.34 6.22
C ALA A 506 -18.11 5.01 4.70
N LEU A 507 -17.01 5.18 3.97
CA LEU A 507 -16.97 4.98 2.52
C LEU A 507 -17.07 3.48 2.18
N LYS A 508 -18.12 3.12 1.44
CA LYS A 508 -18.44 1.76 0.96
C LYS A 508 -17.31 1.10 0.13
N THR A 509 -16.30 1.86 -0.28
CA THR A 509 -15.23 1.45 -1.21
C THR A 509 -13.82 1.57 -0.64
N ASP A 510 -13.66 1.95 0.63
CA ASP A 510 -12.31 2.14 1.18
C ASP A 510 -11.55 0.80 1.28
N ILE A 511 -10.41 0.70 0.58
CA ILE A 511 -9.55 -0.50 0.59
C ILE A 511 -9.03 -0.82 1.99
N TYR A 512 -8.83 0.17 2.86
CA TYR A 512 -8.27 -0.05 4.20
C TYR A 512 -9.18 -0.94 5.07
N ASN A 513 -10.50 -0.91 4.84
CA ASN A 513 -11.46 -1.80 5.51
C ASN A 513 -11.28 -3.26 5.13
N ARG A 514 -10.69 -3.50 3.95
CA ARG A 514 -10.49 -4.83 3.35
C ARG A 514 -9.06 -5.33 3.52
N CYS A 515 -8.09 -4.49 3.89
CA CYS A 515 -6.70 -4.89 4.10
C CYS A 515 -6.53 -5.78 5.35
N PRO A 516 -5.74 -6.88 5.31
CA PRO A 516 -5.46 -7.72 6.48
C PRO A 516 -4.50 -7.04 7.46
N THR A 517 -4.49 -7.46 8.73
CA THR A 517 -3.38 -7.17 9.66
C THR A 517 -2.39 -8.33 9.64
N LEU A 518 -1.10 -8.04 9.52
CA LEU A 518 -0.04 -9.01 9.22
C LEU A 518 1.11 -8.89 10.21
N ASP A 519 1.19 -9.81 11.16
CA ASP A 519 2.44 -10.08 11.89
C ASP A 519 3.36 -10.98 11.05
N ILE A 520 4.60 -11.19 11.49
CA ILE A 520 5.60 -11.98 10.73
C ILE A 520 5.09 -13.40 10.45
N ASP A 521 4.49 -14.07 11.45
CA ASP A 521 4.06 -15.46 11.33
C ASP A 521 2.88 -15.60 10.36
N LYS A 522 1.90 -14.69 10.47
CA LYS A 522 0.77 -14.63 9.53
C LYS A 522 1.24 -14.28 8.13
N TYR A 523 2.12 -13.30 7.98
CA TYR A 523 2.68 -12.92 6.69
C TYR A 523 3.35 -14.13 6.01
N HIS A 524 4.18 -14.88 6.74
CA HIS A 524 4.80 -16.09 6.21
C HIS A 524 3.78 -17.19 5.88
N THR A 525 2.74 -17.35 6.70
CA THR A 525 1.66 -18.31 6.45
C THR A 525 0.90 -17.97 5.16
N TYR A 526 0.54 -16.70 4.95
CA TYR A 526 -0.10 -16.25 3.70
C TYR A 526 0.83 -16.41 2.50
N CYS A 527 2.11 -16.02 2.65
CA CYS A 527 3.08 -16.22 1.58
C CYS A 527 3.21 -17.69 1.21
N HIS A 528 3.19 -18.59 2.20
CA HIS A 528 3.29 -20.02 1.97
C HIS A 528 2.14 -20.56 1.11
N GLY A 529 0.90 -20.12 1.37
CA GLY A 529 -0.26 -20.45 0.54
C GLY A 529 -0.15 -19.95 -0.90
N LEU A 530 0.62 -18.89 -1.14
CA LEU A 530 0.84 -18.28 -2.46
C LEU A 530 2.16 -18.70 -3.11
N ASN A 531 2.93 -19.62 -2.52
CA ASN A 531 4.25 -20.01 -3.03
C ASN A 531 4.23 -20.47 -4.48
N ILE A 532 3.24 -21.31 -4.85
CA ILE A 532 3.07 -21.77 -6.23
C ILE A 532 2.95 -20.56 -7.16
N LEU A 533 2.09 -19.60 -6.83
CA LEU A 533 1.92 -18.37 -7.59
C LEU A 533 3.21 -17.55 -7.66
N PHE A 534 3.94 -17.40 -6.54
CA PHE A 534 5.20 -16.66 -6.51
C PHE A 534 6.30 -17.29 -7.36
N ASP A 535 6.41 -18.62 -7.40
CA ASP A 535 7.38 -19.31 -8.26
C ASP A 535 7.08 -19.05 -9.74
N TYR A 536 5.80 -18.99 -10.14
CA TYR A 536 5.40 -18.58 -11.48
C TYR A 536 5.71 -17.10 -11.77
N ILE A 537 5.38 -16.20 -10.85
CA ILE A 537 5.66 -14.76 -10.98
C ILE A 537 7.17 -14.54 -11.15
N ARG A 538 8.00 -15.20 -10.32
CA ARG A 538 9.47 -15.09 -10.39
C ARG A 538 10.01 -15.55 -11.73
N THR A 539 9.48 -16.65 -12.27
CA THR A 539 9.86 -17.15 -13.60
C THR A 539 9.47 -16.16 -14.71
N TYR A 540 8.29 -15.55 -14.62
CA TYR A 540 7.81 -14.55 -15.59
C TYR A 540 8.62 -13.24 -15.54
N LEU A 541 8.84 -12.67 -14.35
CA LEU A 541 9.58 -11.42 -14.18
C LEU A 541 11.06 -11.55 -14.57
N SER A 542 11.63 -12.75 -14.52
CA SER A 542 13.04 -12.99 -14.85
C SER A 542 13.32 -13.12 -16.36
N ASN A 543 12.30 -13.29 -17.21
CA ASN A 543 12.46 -13.46 -18.67
C ASN A 543 11.35 -12.72 -19.46
N PRO A 544 11.40 -11.38 -19.57
CA PRO A 544 10.35 -10.65 -20.28
C PRO A 544 10.40 -10.79 -21.82
N GLU A 545 11.58 -11.05 -22.41
CA GLU A 545 11.82 -10.81 -23.86
C GLU A 545 12.70 -11.85 -24.60
N LYS A 546 12.94 -13.06 -24.09
CA LYS A 546 13.83 -14.04 -24.76
C LYS A 546 13.18 -15.40 -24.99
N ASP A 547 12.25 -15.47 -25.95
CA ASP A 547 12.04 -16.62 -26.86
C ASP A 547 10.71 -16.43 -27.61
N GLU A 548 10.73 -15.89 -28.83
CA GLU A 548 9.54 -15.87 -29.72
C GLU A 548 9.08 -17.29 -30.15
N LYS A 549 9.84 -18.33 -29.79
CA LYS A 549 9.57 -19.73 -30.18
C LYS A 549 9.21 -20.67 -29.02
N LYS A 550 9.04 -20.18 -27.79
CA LYS A 550 8.47 -20.97 -26.69
C LYS A 550 7.17 -20.32 -26.22
N PRO A 551 6.07 -21.08 -26.09
CA PRO A 551 4.90 -20.55 -25.41
C PRO A 551 5.33 -20.13 -24.00
N SER A 552 5.02 -18.90 -23.60
CA SER A 552 5.22 -18.50 -22.21
C SER A 552 4.49 -19.52 -21.33
N CYS A 553 5.07 -19.87 -20.18
CA CYS A 553 4.43 -20.77 -19.22
C CYS A 553 2.95 -20.40 -18.94
N LEU A 554 2.60 -19.12 -19.06
CA LEU A 554 1.24 -18.60 -18.92
C LEU A 554 0.36 -18.92 -20.12
N ASP A 555 0.85 -18.87 -21.35
CA ASP A 555 0.09 -19.31 -22.52
C ASP A 555 -0.16 -20.83 -22.48
N PHE A 556 0.72 -21.59 -21.83
CA PHE A 556 0.49 -23.02 -21.56
C PHE A 556 -0.67 -23.23 -20.57
N LEU A 557 -0.73 -22.45 -19.49
CA LEU A 557 -1.80 -22.48 -18.46
C LEU A 557 -3.18 -22.08 -19.00
N PHE A 558 -3.23 -21.12 -19.93
CA PHE A 558 -4.48 -20.54 -20.43
C PHE A 558 -4.93 -21.06 -21.80
N ASN A 559 -4.04 -21.66 -22.61
CA ASN A 559 -4.37 -22.09 -23.99
C ASN A 559 -4.12 -23.59 -24.27
N SER A 560 -3.59 -24.40 -23.34
CA SER A 560 -3.28 -25.82 -23.62
C SER A 560 -4.16 -26.81 -22.82
N SER A 561 -4.64 -27.85 -23.51
CA SER A 561 -5.44 -28.97 -23.00
C SER A 561 -4.59 -30.11 -22.39
N ASN A 562 -3.36 -29.81 -21.95
CA ASN A 562 -2.43 -30.78 -21.38
C ASN A 562 -2.82 -31.20 -19.93
N SER A 563 -2.51 -32.43 -19.51
CA SER A 563 -2.81 -32.93 -18.17
C SER A 563 -2.10 -32.16 -17.05
N ASN A 564 -0.87 -31.71 -17.29
CA ASN A 564 -0.07 -30.99 -16.29
C ASN A 564 -0.60 -29.57 -16.02
N THR A 565 -1.14 -28.89 -17.02
CA THR A 565 -1.73 -27.54 -16.87
C THR A 565 -3.09 -27.60 -16.18
N LYS A 566 -3.83 -28.68 -16.42
CA LYS A 566 -5.07 -28.95 -15.69
C LYS A 566 -4.83 -29.19 -14.21
N CYS A 567 -3.80 -29.98 -13.86
CA CYS A 567 -3.41 -30.21 -12.45
C CYS A 567 -3.02 -28.89 -11.77
N LEU A 568 -2.19 -28.08 -12.43
CA LEU A 568 -1.75 -26.80 -11.89
C LEU A 568 -2.88 -25.78 -11.73
N TRP A 569 -3.79 -25.70 -12.69
CA TRP A 569 -4.99 -24.86 -12.55
C TRP A 569 -5.86 -25.34 -11.39
N GLU A 570 -6.01 -26.66 -11.23
CA GLU A 570 -6.77 -27.24 -10.11
C GLU A 570 -6.10 -26.90 -8.77
N ASP A 571 -4.77 -27.00 -8.68
CA ASP A 571 -4.00 -26.62 -7.49
C ASP A 571 -4.16 -25.12 -7.18
N LEU A 572 -4.03 -24.24 -8.17
CA LEU A 572 -4.25 -22.79 -7.99
C LEU A 572 -5.69 -22.48 -7.60
N ARG A 573 -6.66 -23.16 -8.20
CA ARG A 573 -8.09 -22.99 -7.93
C ARG A 573 -8.47 -23.45 -6.52
N ILE A 574 -7.80 -24.49 -5.99
CA ILE A 574 -7.98 -24.97 -4.61
C ILE A 574 -7.35 -24.00 -3.60
N ASN A 575 -6.19 -23.41 -3.94
CA ASN A 575 -5.45 -22.55 -3.01
C ASN A 575 -5.91 -21.08 -3.05
N MET A 576 -6.62 -20.63 -4.09
CA MET A 576 -7.08 -19.24 -4.21
C MET A 576 -8.59 -19.09 -3.99
N ASP A 577 -8.94 -18.43 -2.89
CA ASP A 577 -10.32 -18.16 -2.46
C ASP A 577 -10.94 -16.91 -3.13
N TRP A 578 -10.46 -16.55 -4.34
CA TRP A 578 -10.90 -15.32 -5.03
C TRP A 578 -12.29 -15.45 -5.63
N PHE A 579 -12.69 -16.65 -6.03
CA PHE A 579 -13.86 -16.86 -6.88
C PHE A 579 -15.06 -17.29 -6.05
N VAL A 580 -16.21 -16.65 -6.27
CA VAL A 580 -17.46 -17.05 -5.64
C VAL A 580 -18.02 -18.29 -6.32
N ASP A 581 -17.93 -18.40 -7.66
CA ASP A 581 -18.28 -19.60 -8.43
C ASP A 581 -17.06 -20.25 -9.08
N HIS A 582 -16.56 -21.30 -8.44
CA HIS A 582 -15.39 -22.03 -8.92
C HIS A 582 -15.63 -22.77 -10.25
N ARG A 583 -16.88 -23.00 -10.68
CA ARG A 583 -17.17 -23.81 -11.88
C ARG A 583 -16.99 -23.08 -13.21
N ASP A 584 -16.92 -21.75 -13.21
CA ASP A 584 -16.71 -20.97 -14.42
C ASP A 584 -15.20 -20.82 -14.68
N ASP A 585 -14.56 -21.91 -15.12
CA ASP A 585 -13.12 -21.95 -15.33
C ASP A 585 -12.64 -20.91 -16.35
N ASP A 586 -13.42 -20.65 -17.40
CA ASP A 586 -13.02 -19.70 -18.45
C ASP A 586 -12.99 -18.27 -17.92
N LYS A 587 -14.00 -17.87 -17.16
CA LYS A 587 -14.06 -16.56 -16.50
C LYS A 587 -12.99 -16.43 -15.42
N ASN A 588 -12.82 -17.44 -14.58
CA ASN A 588 -11.82 -17.46 -13.51
C ASN A 588 -10.39 -17.37 -14.08
N LYS A 589 -10.11 -18.13 -15.15
CA LYS A 589 -8.85 -18.03 -15.90
C LYS A 589 -8.64 -16.66 -16.52
N SER A 590 -9.68 -16.03 -17.06
CA SER A 590 -9.59 -14.68 -17.62
C SER A 590 -9.24 -13.61 -16.57
N ILE A 591 -9.88 -13.68 -15.40
CA ILE A 591 -9.60 -12.78 -14.26
C ILE A 591 -8.16 -13.01 -13.78
N PHE A 592 -7.78 -14.27 -13.56
CA PHE A 592 -6.44 -14.64 -13.12
C PHE A 592 -5.35 -14.20 -14.12
N LYS A 593 -5.58 -14.42 -15.41
CA LYS A 593 -4.70 -13.96 -16.49
C LYS A 593 -4.50 -12.46 -16.45
N THR A 594 -5.55 -11.69 -16.18
CA THR A 594 -5.45 -10.22 -16.08
C THR A 594 -4.60 -9.78 -14.89
N VAL A 595 -4.80 -10.40 -13.73
CA VAL A 595 -4.00 -10.11 -12.53
C VAL A 595 -2.52 -10.42 -12.77
N VAL A 596 -2.21 -11.60 -13.30
CA VAL A 596 -0.83 -12.05 -13.47
C VAL A 596 -0.12 -11.38 -14.64
N LYS A 597 -0.78 -11.17 -15.79
CA LYS A 597 -0.14 -10.58 -16.98
C LYS A 597 -0.08 -9.05 -16.96
N ASN A 598 -1.02 -8.38 -16.29
CA ASN A 598 -1.13 -6.92 -16.35
C ASN A 598 -0.83 -6.28 -14.99
N LEU A 599 -1.53 -6.70 -13.94
CA LEU A 599 -1.50 -6.00 -12.65
C LEU A 599 -0.17 -6.21 -11.90
N ILE A 600 0.28 -7.45 -11.72
CA ILE A 600 1.50 -7.76 -10.98
C ILE A 600 2.74 -7.12 -11.63
N PRO A 601 2.93 -7.18 -12.96
CA PRO A 601 4.05 -6.50 -13.62
C PRO A 601 4.02 -4.98 -13.44
N GLN A 602 2.83 -4.37 -13.53
CA GLN A 602 2.67 -2.94 -13.29
C GLN A 602 3.00 -2.57 -11.84
N LEU A 603 2.51 -3.34 -10.86
CA LEU A 603 2.87 -3.17 -9.44
C LEU A 603 4.38 -3.29 -9.23
N ASN A 604 5.01 -4.30 -9.83
CA ASN A 604 6.46 -4.48 -9.73
C ASN A 604 7.23 -3.30 -10.33
N GLN A 605 6.83 -2.80 -11.50
CA GLN A 605 7.41 -1.60 -12.10
C GLN A 605 7.25 -0.36 -11.21
N ASN A 606 6.06 -0.17 -10.62
CA ASN A 606 5.81 0.93 -9.70
C ASN A 606 6.70 0.84 -8.45
N ILE A 607 6.83 -0.36 -7.86
CA ILE A 607 7.71 -0.62 -6.70
C ILE A 607 9.17 -0.34 -7.07
N LEU A 608 9.64 -0.85 -8.21
CA LEU A 608 10.99 -0.58 -8.70
C LEU A 608 11.21 0.91 -8.95
N GLY A 609 10.22 1.63 -9.49
CA GLY A 609 10.26 3.07 -9.66
C GLY A 609 10.38 3.80 -8.32
N MET A 610 9.59 3.40 -7.32
CA MET A 610 9.60 3.94 -5.96
C MET A 610 10.93 3.68 -5.23
N LEU A 611 11.55 2.51 -5.46
CA LEU A 611 12.77 2.07 -4.79
C LEU A 611 14.07 2.37 -5.56
N SER A 612 14.00 2.69 -6.86
CA SER A 612 15.19 2.92 -7.69
C SER A 612 16.04 4.07 -7.15
N THR A 613 17.30 3.76 -6.83
CA THR A 613 18.40 4.69 -6.47
C THR A 613 18.08 5.74 -5.39
N LEU A 614 17.56 5.34 -4.22
CA LEU A 614 17.30 6.18 -3.02
C LEU A 614 16.10 7.17 -3.10
N LYS A 615 15.10 6.90 -3.96
CA LYS A 615 13.92 7.80 -4.13
C LYS A 615 12.91 7.83 -2.99
N LEU A 616 12.65 6.71 -2.31
CA LEU A 616 11.93 6.60 -1.02
C LEU A 616 12.53 5.43 -0.24
N SER A 617 12.66 5.57 1.09
CA SER A 617 13.08 4.43 1.92
C SER A 617 11.99 3.34 1.91
N TYR A 618 12.38 2.06 1.93
CA TYR A 618 11.44 0.96 2.16
C TYR A 618 10.70 1.09 3.49
N SER A 619 11.27 1.86 4.42
CA SER A 619 10.62 2.19 5.68
C SER A 619 9.67 3.38 5.60
N ASP A 620 9.62 4.17 4.52
CA ASP A 620 8.74 5.33 4.42
C ASP A 620 7.24 4.92 4.35
N PRO A 621 6.32 5.45 5.18
CA PRO A 621 4.90 5.16 5.07
C PRO A 621 4.30 5.64 3.76
N GLN A 622 4.90 6.62 3.07
CA GLN A 622 4.49 7.01 1.73
C GLN A 622 4.68 5.87 0.73
N THR A 623 5.71 5.03 0.92
CA THR A 623 5.92 3.81 0.14
C THR A 623 4.74 2.86 0.33
N ILE A 624 4.32 2.64 1.57
CA ILE A 624 3.17 1.78 1.89
C ILE A 624 1.84 2.37 1.42
N MET A 625 1.62 3.68 1.62
CA MET A 625 0.41 4.37 1.13
C MET A 625 0.29 4.30 -0.38
N SER A 626 1.40 4.54 -1.09
CA SER A 626 1.45 4.43 -2.54
C SER A 626 1.17 3.00 -2.97
N LEU A 627 1.78 2.00 -2.32
CA LEU A 627 1.54 0.59 -2.60
C LEU A 627 0.05 0.23 -2.50
N ILE A 628 -0.61 0.61 -1.39
CA ILE A 628 -2.04 0.37 -1.16
C ILE A 628 -2.89 1.11 -2.19
N SER A 629 -2.53 2.36 -2.53
CA SER A 629 -3.21 3.16 -3.55
C SER A 629 -3.15 2.51 -4.94
N HIS A 630 -2.00 1.93 -5.32
CA HIS A 630 -1.89 1.20 -6.59
C HIS A 630 -2.79 -0.04 -6.62
N VAL A 631 -2.87 -0.78 -5.51
CA VAL A 631 -3.80 -1.92 -5.39
C VAL A 631 -5.25 -1.44 -5.46
N ASP A 632 -5.59 -0.34 -4.79
CA ASP A 632 -6.95 0.21 -4.82
C ASP A 632 -7.38 0.69 -6.20
N ASN A 633 -6.50 1.38 -6.92
CA ASN A 633 -6.73 1.81 -8.29
C ASN A 633 -6.94 0.61 -9.24
N ALA A 634 -6.19 -0.47 -9.03
CA ALA A 634 -6.36 -1.69 -9.80
C ALA A 634 -7.68 -2.40 -9.51
N MET A 635 -8.13 -2.38 -8.25
CA MET A 635 -9.42 -2.93 -7.85
C MET A 635 -10.57 -2.10 -8.40
N ASN A 636 -10.49 -0.77 -8.33
CA ASN A 636 -11.63 0.13 -8.55
C ASN A 636 -11.65 0.85 -9.93
N GLY A 637 -10.64 0.67 -10.78
CA GLY A 637 -10.60 1.30 -12.10
C GLY A 637 -11.65 0.76 -13.08
N GLN A 638 -12.27 1.63 -13.89
CA GLN A 638 -13.38 1.30 -14.80
C GLN A 638 -13.12 0.16 -15.80
N THR A 639 -11.85 -0.03 -16.18
CA THR A 639 -11.41 -1.05 -17.13
C THR A 639 -10.81 -2.28 -16.45
N SER A 640 -10.82 -2.30 -15.11
CA SER A 640 -10.39 -3.44 -14.32
C SER A 640 -11.26 -4.65 -14.62
N CYS A 641 -10.64 -5.74 -15.08
CA CYS A 641 -11.30 -7.04 -15.16
C CYS A 641 -11.80 -7.47 -13.77
N ILE A 642 -11.14 -7.03 -12.69
CA ILE A 642 -11.59 -7.29 -11.33
C ILE A 642 -12.91 -6.56 -11.09
N GLN A 643 -12.97 -5.24 -11.33
CA GLN A 643 -14.20 -4.45 -11.15
C GLN A 643 -15.40 -4.97 -11.93
N GLN A 644 -15.19 -5.38 -13.19
CA GLN A 644 -16.26 -5.93 -14.03
C GLN A 644 -16.87 -7.22 -13.47
N ASN A 645 -16.09 -7.97 -12.67
CA ASN A 645 -16.47 -9.27 -12.12
C ASN A 645 -16.67 -9.22 -10.59
N PHE A 646 -16.78 -8.03 -9.97
CA PHE A 646 -16.94 -7.87 -8.52
C PHE A 646 -18.04 -8.75 -7.90
N LYS A 647 -19.18 -8.92 -8.58
CA LYS A 647 -20.31 -9.76 -8.09
C LYS A 647 -19.95 -11.24 -7.92
N ASP A 648 -18.93 -11.69 -8.66
CA ASP A 648 -18.51 -13.09 -8.74
C ASP A 648 -17.18 -13.33 -8.02
N LEU A 649 -16.63 -12.30 -7.35
CA LEU A 649 -15.38 -12.35 -6.64
C LEU A 649 -15.58 -12.20 -5.13
N SER A 650 -14.79 -12.94 -4.37
CA SER A 650 -14.56 -12.70 -2.96
C SER A 650 -13.64 -11.50 -2.84
N ILE A 651 -14.24 -10.30 -2.82
CA ILE A 651 -13.52 -9.02 -2.90
C ILE A 651 -12.53 -8.85 -1.74
N VAL A 652 -12.88 -9.36 -0.55
CA VAL A 652 -11.99 -9.37 0.62
C VAL A 652 -10.74 -10.21 0.33
N ARG A 653 -10.92 -11.45 -0.19
CA ARG A 653 -9.80 -12.38 -0.42
C ARG A 653 -8.85 -11.91 -1.52
N ILE A 654 -9.39 -11.46 -2.65
CA ILE A 654 -8.55 -10.94 -3.72
C ILE A 654 -7.78 -9.69 -3.28
N THR A 655 -8.38 -8.83 -2.44
CA THR A 655 -7.69 -7.66 -1.87
C THR A 655 -6.53 -8.11 -0.97
N TRP A 656 -6.74 -9.11 -0.11
CA TRP A 656 -5.70 -9.64 0.77
C TRP A 656 -4.51 -10.16 -0.01
N ASP A 657 -4.76 -11.03 -0.98
CA ASP A 657 -3.69 -11.67 -1.73
C ASP A 657 -2.92 -10.65 -2.57
N LEU A 658 -3.60 -9.67 -3.19
CA LEU A 658 -2.93 -8.58 -3.89
C LEU A 658 -2.04 -7.74 -2.97
N ILE A 659 -2.49 -7.45 -1.74
CA ILE A 659 -1.69 -6.73 -0.75
C ILE A 659 -0.48 -7.55 -0.30
N VAL A 660 -0.65 -8.85 -0.03
CA VAL A 660 0.45 -9.74 0.36
C VAL A 660 1.48 -9.86 -0.77
N ILE A 661 1.03 -9.98 -2.03
CA ILE A 661 1.90 -9.98 -3.21
C ILE A 661 2.68 -8.67 -3.30
N ALA A 662 1.99 -7.53 -3.17
CA ALA A 662 2.62 -6.22 -3.24
C ALA A 662 3.67 -6.01 -2.13
N LEU A 663 3.36 -6.42 -0.90
CA LEU A 663 4.30 -6.39 0.23
C LEU A 663 5.50 -7.31 0.01
N ARG A 664 5.28 -8.51 -0.54
CA ARG A 664 6.36 -9.45 -0.84
C ARG A 664 7.35 -8.87 -1.87
N LEU A 665 6.84 -8.31 -2.96
CA LEU A 665 7.66 -7.64 -3.97
C LEU A 665 8.48 -6.50 -3.36
N LEU A 666 7.85 -5.68 -2.52
CA LEU A 666 8.53 -4.59 -1.82
C LEU A 666 9.65 -5.09 -0.88
N ILE A 667 9.37 -6.11 -0.07
CA ILE A 667 10.34 -6.70 0.87
C ILE A 667 11.53 -7.31 0.12
N ASP A 668 11.27 -8.08 -0.94
CA ASP A 668 12.33 -8.72 -1.72
C ASP A 668 13.27 -7.68 -2.37
N GLU A 669 12.73 -6.57 -2.89
CA GLU A 669 13.56 -5.47 -3.42
C GLU A 669 14.28 -4.69 -2.32
N ALA A 670 13.64 -4.44 -1.18
CA ALA A 670 14.26 -3.77 -0.04
C ALA A 670 15.49 -4.55 0.50
N ILE A 671 15.38 -5.88 0.58
CA ILE A 671 16.49 -6.76 0.99
C ILE A 671 17.67 -6.63 0.02
N LYS A 672 17.43 -6.62 -1.30
CA LYS A 672 18.50 -6.44 -2.31
C LYS A 672 19.24 -5.11 -2.14
N ILE A 673 18.52 -4.04 -1.81
CA ILE A 673 19.11 -2.70 -1.57
C ILE A 673 20.02 -2.73 -0.33
N VAL A 674 19.58 -3.34 0.77
CA VAL A 674 20.40 -3.50 1.99
C VAL A 674 21.67 -4.30 1.68
N ASP A 675 21.55 -5.38 0.92
CA ASP A 675 22.70 -6.20 0.48
C ASP A 675 23.69 -5.44 -0.41
N LEU A 676 23.20 -4.55 -1.29
CA LEU A 676 24.04 -3.66 -2.10
C LEU A 676 24.79 -2.63 -1.25
N LYS A 677 24.14 -2.00 -0.27
CA LYS A 677 24.81 -1.11 0.70
C LYS A 677 25.93 -1.84 1.45
N HIS A 678 25.74 -3.12 1.79
CA HIS A 678 26.80 -3.95 2.37
C HIS A 678 27.94 -4.31 1.39
N LYS A 679 27.72 -4.28 0.08
CA LYS A 679 28.80 -4.41 -0.93
C LYS A 679 29.62 -3.14 -1.04
N GLU A 680 29.00 -1.95 -0.98
CA GLU A 680 29.72 -0.67 -0.95
C GLU A 680 30.69 -0.58 0.23
N LEU A 681 30.29 -1.09 1.39
CA LEU A 681 31.14 -1.22 2.57
C LEU A 681 32.45 -2.01 2.31
N ARG A 682 32.38 -3.06 1.48
CA ARG A 682 33.56 -3.84 1.06
C ARG A 682 34.47 -3.05 0.12
N LYS A 683 33.91 -2.16 -0.69
CA LYS A 683 34.66 -1.25 -1.57
C LYS A 683 35.49 -0.24 -0.76
N ALA A 684 34.96 0.27 0.35
CA ALA A 684 35.72 1.13 1.27
C ALA A 684 36.96 0.44 1.86
N ILE A 685 36.88 -0.85 2.17
CA ILE A 685 38.05 -1.65 2.63
C ILE A 685 39.09 -1.78 1.52
N SER A 686 38.66 -2.07 0.28
CA SER A 686 39.57 -2.14 -0.86
C SER A 686 40.30 -0.82 -1.13
N ASN A 687 39.68 0.33 -0.80
CA ASN A 687 40.33 1.63 -0.90
C ASN A 687 41.44 1.81 0.15
N LEU A 688 41.29 1.24 1.36
CA LEU A 688 42.33 1.24 2.40
C LEU A 688 43.55 0.41 2.01
N ASP A 689 43.34 -0.75 1.34
CA ASP A 689 44.44 -1.56 0.79
C ASP A 689 45.26 -0.79 -0.24
N LYS A 690 44.58 -0.04 -1.13
CA LYS A 690 45.24 0.85 -2.09
C LYS A 690 46.03 1.95 -1.37
N TRP A 691 45.45 2.54 -0.34
CA TRP A 691 46.08 3.59 0.48
C TRP A 691 47.37 3.09 1.17
N LYS A 692 47.37 1.87 1.70
CA LYS A 692 48.59 1.21 2.23
C LYS A 692 49.67 1.06 1.15
N GLN A 693 49.28 0.67 -0.07
CA GLN A 693 50.22 0.53 -1.18
C GLN A 693 50.81 1.89 -1.59
N ASP A 694 50.00 2.95 -1.61
CA ASP A 694 50.47 4.30 -1.93
C ASP A 694 51.53 4.80 -0.91
N ILE A 695 51.36 4.49 0.39
CA ILE A 695 52.38 4.76 1.43
C ILE A 695 53.69 4.07 1.06
N LYS A 696 53.65 2.77 0.73
CA LYS A 696 54.83 1.98 0.36
C LYS A 696 55.54 2.55 -0.87
N ASP A 697 54.78 2.92 -1.90
CA ASP A 697 55.31 3.45 -3.15
C ASP A 697 56.01 4.81 -2.92
N GLN A 698 55.50 5.65 -2.01
CA GLN A 698 56.22 6.86 -1.59
C GLN A 698 57.56 6.54 -0.92
N PHE A 699 57.65 5.46 -0.13
CA PHE A 699 58.88 5.06 0.56
C PHE A 699 59.99 4.57 -0.38
N ILE A 700 59.66 3.79 -1.40
CA ILE A 700 60.64 3.27 -2.38
C ILE A 700 61.34 4.42 -3.12
N VAL A 701 60.65 5.54 -3.28
CA VAL A 701 61.09 6.72 -4.03
C VAL A 701 62.00 7.66 -3.21
N MET A 702 62.14 7.43 -1.89
CA MET A 702 62.82 8.33 -0.95
C MET A 702 64.36 8.33 -1.00
N GLU A 703 65.03 7.42 -1.73
CA GLU A 703 66.50 7.41 -1.82
C GLU A 703 67.10 8.40 -2.84
N ASN A 704 66.27 8.96 -3.74
CA ASN A 704 66.73 9.84 -4.81
C ASN A 704 65.94 11.15 -4.82
N SER A 705 66.62 12.28 -4.57
CA SER A 705 65.99 13.62 -4.54
C SER A 705 65.25 13.99 -5.84
N SER A 706 65.65 13.42 -6.99
CA SER A 706 64.97 13.63 -8.26
C SER A 706 63.65 12.83 -8.37
N GLU A 707 63.60 11.63 -7.78
CA GLU A 707 62.40 10.80 -7.76
C GLU A 707 61.42 11.30 -6.68
N GLN A 708 61.94 11.73 -5.51
CA GLN A 708 61.20 12.44 -4.46
C GLN A 708 60.44 13.65 -5.01
N GLY A 709 61.09 14.48 -5.83
CA GLY A 709 60.46 15.66 -6.44
C GLY A 709 59.33 15.32 -7.41
N ARG A 710 59.51 14.27 -8.24
CA ARG A 710 58.48 13.82 -9.20
C ARG A 710 57.25 13.24 -8.50
N LYS A 711 57.44 12.37 -7.51
CA LYS A 711 56.35 11.74 -6.76
C LYS A 711 55.58 12.74 -5.89
N PHE A 712 56.28 13.65 -5.20
CA PHE A 712 55.66 14.71 -4.40
C PHE A 712 54.71 15.58 -5.23
N LYS A 713 55.14 15.97 -6.44
CA LYS A 713 54.28 16.70 -7.37
C LYS A 713 53.01 15.93 -7.74
N GLN A 714 53.17 14.68 -8.14
CA GLN A 714 52.05 13.85 -8.59
C GLN A 714 51.02 13.65 -7.47
N ASP A 715 51.47 13.39 -6.24
CA ASP A 715 50.58 13.20 -5.10
C ASP A 715 49.86 14.51 -4.73
N LEU A 716 50.58 15.64 -4.78
CA LEU A 716 50.02 16.96 -4.51
C LEU A 716 48.95 17.34 -5.54
N GLU A 717 49.22 17.12 -6.83
CA GLU A 717 48.26 17.34 -7.92
C GLU A 717 46.99 16.49 -7.71
N ASN A 718 47.14 15.21 -7.39
CA ASN A 718 46.00 14.32 -7.13
C ASN A 718 45.15 14.77 -5.93
N GLN A 719 45.78 15.25 -4.86
CA GLN A 719 45.05 15.74 -3.69
C GLN A 719 44.33 17.07 -3.98
N ILE A 720 44.99 18.01 -4.66
CA ILE A 720 44.37 19.25 -5.10
C ILE A 720 43.12 18.91 -5.93
N ILE A 721 43.21 17.96 -6.87
CA ILE A 721 42.07 17.47 -7.66
C ILE A 721 40.95 16.91 -6.77
N SER A 722 41.27 15.99 -5.86
CA SER A 722 40.28 15.37 -4.97
C SER A 722 39.51 16.40 -4.13
N GLU A 723 40.22 17.33 -3.49
CA GLU A 723 39.61 18.32 -2.59
C GLU A 723 38.80 19.37 -3.35
N ILE A 724 39.31 19.80 -4.49
CA ILE A 724 38.57 20.67 -5.38
C ILE A 724 37.26 19.98 -5.82
N VAL A 725 37.30 18.72 -6.25
CA VAL A 725 36.09 17.96 -6.64
C VAL A 725 35.10 17.85 -5.48
N ARG A 726 35.57 17.52 -4.27
CA ARG A 726 34.72 17.41 -3.07
C ARG A 726 33.98 18.71 -2.78
N ILE A 727 34.71 19.83 -2.71
CA ILE A 727 34.15 21.14 -2.39
C ILE A 727 33.18 21.58 -3.48
N TYR A 728 33.55 21.42 -4.75
CA TYR A 728 32.73 21.88 -5.86
C TYR A 728 31.50 21.02 -6.11
N LYS A 729 31.50 19.71 -5.80
CA LYS A 729 30.28 18.88 -5.82
C LYS A 729 29.25 19.39 -4.80
N GLN A 730 29.69 19.71 -3.58
CA GLN A 730 28.80 20.29 -2.57
C GLN A 730 28.23 21.63 -3.02
N LYS A 731 29.11 22.55 -3.49
CA LYS A 731 28.69 23.84 -4.05
C LYS A 731 27.71 23.70 -5.22
N THR A 732 27.90 22.68 -6.08
CA THR A 732 27.00 22.38 -7.19
C THR A 732 25.61 21.99 -6.68
N SER A 733 25.55 21.08 -5.70
CA SER A 733 24.27 20.67 -5.09
C SER A 733 23.56 21.84 -4.42
N ASP A 734 24.28 22.65 -3.65
CA ASP A 734 23.71 23.82 -2.95
C ASP A 734 23.21 24.88 -3.95
N ALA A 735 23.97 25.14 -5.01
CA ALA A 735 23.58 26.05 -6.08
C ALA A 735 22.32 25.59 -6.81
N ILE A 736 22.18 24.29 -7.04
CA ILE A 736 20.99 23.69 -7.66
C ILE A 736 19.77 23.81 -6.73
N GLY A 737 19.94 23.44 -5.46
CA GLY A 737 18.88 23.56 -4.46
C GLY A 737 18.39 25.01 -4.34
N LEU A 738 19.31 25.98 -4.33
CA LEU A 738 18.98 27.41 -4.34
C LEU A 738 18.30 27.82 -5.65
N ASN A 739 18.79 27.39 -6.81
CA ASN A 739 18.21 27.71 -8.12
C ASN A 739 16.76 27.22 -8.22
N ILE A 740 16.48 25.99 -7.78
CA ILE A 740 15.13 25.41 -7.83
C ILE A 740 14.22 26.06 -6.80
N SER A 741 14.70 26.30 -5.58
CA SER A 741 13.91 26.93 -4.52
C SER A 741 13.58 28.40 -4.82
N THR A 742 14.42 29.10 -5.58
CA THR A 742 14.14 30.48 -6.01
C THR A 742 13.44 30.57 -7.37
N SER A 743 13.44 29.47 -8.14
CA SER A 743 12.79 29.41 -9.44
C SER A 743 11.28 29.49 -9.32
N THR A 744 10.71 30.52 -9.95
CA THR A 744 9.26 30.65 -10.12
C THR A 744 8.73 29.72 -11.23
N HIS A 745 9.59 29.05 -12.01
CA HIS A 745 9.17 28.18 -13.12
C HIS A 745 8.80 26.76 -12.66
N ILE A 746 9.18 26.37 -11.43
CA ILE A 746 8.99 25.03 -10.84
C ILE A 746 7.80 25.01 -9.84
N GLU A 747 6.91 25.98 -9.93
CA GLU A 747 5.66 25.97 -9.18
C GLU A 747 4.69 24.94 -9.78
N THR A 748 4.00 24.17 -8.93
CA THR A 748 3.10 23.07 -9.34
C THR A 748 2.10 23.50 -10.42
N GLU A 749 1.49 24.66 -10.28
CA GLU A 749 0.50 25.19 -11.23
C GLU A 749 1.13 25.51 -12.60
N LYS A 750 2.35 26.04 -12.64
CA LYS A 750 3.05 26.34 -13.89
C LYS A 750 3.54 25.09 -14.60
N ILE A 751 3.98 24.08 -13.83
CA ILE A 751 4.30 22.77 -14.40
C ILE A 751 3.03 22.11 -14.93
N ALA A 752 1.91 22.19 -14.21
CA ALA A 752 0.63 21.68 -14.67
C ALA A 752 0.21 22.30 -16.00
N ARG A 753 0.32 23.63 -16.10
CA ARG A 753 -0.01 24.35 -17.32
C ARG A 753 0.91 24.00 -18.49
N SER A 754 2.23 23.96 -18.28
CA SER A 754 3.15 23.53 -19.34
C SER A 754 2.93 22.08 -19.75
N ALA A 755 2.66 21.18 -18.80
CA ALA A 755 2.32 19.81 -19.11
C ALA A 755 1.08 19.71 -19.99
N TYR A 756 0.04 20.50 -19.69
CA TYR A 756 -1.13 20.59 -20.53
C TYR A 756 -0.79 21.16 -21.91
N ASP A 757 -0.15 22.33 -21.98
CA ASP A 757 0.17 23.03 -23.23
C ASP A 757 1.07 22.20 -24.17
N GLU A 758 2.06 21.50 -23.63
CA GLU A 758 2.99 20.65 -24.39
C GLU A 758 2.41 19.27 -24.77
N SER A 759 1.25 18.91 -24.21
CA SER A 759 0.55 17.65 -24.52
C SER A 759 -0.83 17.93 -25.12
N ILE A 760 -1.86 18.05 -24.29
CA ILE A 760 -3.26 18.23 -24.67
C ILE A 760 -3.49 19.54 -25.45
N GLY A 761 -2.79 20.61 -25.08
CA GLY A 761 -2.85 21.92 -25.72
C GLY A 761 -2.06 22.05 -27.02
N SER A 762 -1.19 21.08 -27.34
CA SER A 762 -0.17 21.22 -28.38
C SER A 762 -0.74 21.39 -29.79
N GLN A 763 -0.08 22.23 -30.60
CA GLN A 763 -0.40 22.44 -32.01
C GLN A 763 0.89 22.47 -32.86
N PRO A 764 1.11 21.51 -33.78
CA PRO A 764 0.30 20.31 -34.00
C PRO A 764 0.34 19.35 -32.78
N PRO A 765 -0.64 18.43 -32.64
CA PRO A 765 -0.69 17.51 -31.49
C PRO A 765 0.53 16.59 -31.40
N ASN A 766 1.16 16.51 -30.22
CA ASN A 766 2.22 15.55 -29.94
C ASN A 766 1.66 14.30 -29.24
N GLY A 767 1.42 13.23 -30.01
CA GLY A 767 0.85 11.98 -29.49
C GLY A 767 1.68 11.30 -28.39
N ASP A 768 3.01 11.44 -28.40
CA ASP A 768 3.88 10.86 -27.37
C ASP A 768 3.67 11.56 -26.02
N ASN A 769 3.71 12.89 -26.01
CA ASN A 769 3.45 13.72 -24.83
C ASN A 769 2.02 13.54 -24.30
N ILE A 770 1.03 13.45 -25.19
CA ILE A 770 -0.37 13.18 -24.80
C ILE A 770 -0.48 11.83 -24.08
N LEU A 771 0.15 10.78 -24.60
CA LEU A 771 0.14 9.46 -23.95
C LEU A 771 0.86 9.47 -22.60
N LYS A 772 1.98 10.19 -22.46
CA LYS A 772 2.66 10.38 -21.17
C LYS A 772 1.74 11.06 -20.14
N TYR A 773 1.08 12.15 -20.55
CA TYR A 773 0.12 12.88 -19.71
C TYR A 773 -1.02 11.97 -19.22
N VAL A 774 -1.50 11.06 -20.08
CA VAL A 774 -2.62 10.17 -19.78
C VAL A 774 -2.24 8.95 -18.92
N TYR A 775 -1.07 8.36 -19.19
CA TYR A 775 -0.62 7.15 -18.50
C TYR A 775 -0.03 7.44 -17.13
N ASP A 776 0.84 8.44 -17.01
CA ASP A 776 1.46 8.82 -15.73
C ASP A 776 1.80 10.32 -15.71
N ILE A 777 0.79 11.11 -15.35
CA ILE A 777 0.90 12.56 -15.25
C ILE A 777 1.96 13.02 -14.23
N ASN A 778 2.19 12.25 -13.16
CA ASN A 778 3.15 12.60 -12.11
C ASN A 778 4.59 12.45 -12.62
N ARG A 779 4.88 11.35 -13.32
CA ARG A 779 6.16 11.17 -14.00
C ARG A 779 6.36 12.22 -15.08
N TYR A 780 5.32 12.53 -15.86
CA TYR A 780 5.41 13.53 -16.92
C TYR A 780 5.69 14.95 -16.39
N TYR A 781 5.07 15.33 -15.26
CA TYR A 781 5.37 16.62 -14.60
C TYR A 781 6.83 16.70 -14.14
N LEU A 782 7.38 15.59 -13.64
CA LEU A 782 8.79 15.51 -13.28
C LEU A 782 9.70 15.68 -14.51
N GLU A 783 9.38 15.02 -15.64
CA GLU A 783 10.14 15.20 -16.89
C GLU A 783 10.16 16.66 -17.35
N ILE A 784 9.00 17.33 -17.38
CA ILE A 784 8.91 18.74 -17.79
C ILE A 784 9.67 19.65 -16.82
N ALA A 785 9.53 19.41 -15.52
CA ALA A 785 10.25 20.19 -14.53
C ALA A 785 11.77 20.04 -14.68
N LEU A 786 12.25 18.82 -14.95
CA LEU A 786 13.67 18.54 -15.23
C LEU A 786 14.13 19.23 -16.51
N GLU A 787 13.34 19.23 -17.57
CA GLU A 787 13.66 19.93 -18.82
C GLU A 787 13.79 21.44 -18.62
N LYS A 788 12.91 22.05 -17.82
CA LYS A 788 12.95 23.48 -17.52
C LYS A 788 14.19 23.90 -16.74
N VAL A 789 14.76 23.00 -15.91
CA VAL A 789 16.00 23.28 -15.17
C VAL A 789 17.24 22.78 -15.89
N GLN A 790 17.11 22.11 -17.04
CA GLN A 790 18.25 21.47 -17.71
C GLN A 790 19.31 22.50 -18.13
N LEU A 791 18.89 23.64 -18.71
CA LEU A 791 19.82 24.71 -19.08
C LEU A 791 20.48 25.36 -17.86
N SER A 792 19.73 25.63 -16.79
CA SER A 792 20.32 26.21 -15.57
C SER A 792 21.25 25.21 -14.88
N LYS A 793 20.89 23.92 -14.86
CA LYS A 793 21.74 22.82 -14.39
C LYS A 793 23.05 22.78 -15.16
N ASP A 794 22.99 22.74 -16.49
CA ASP A 794 24.18 22.67 -17.34
C ASP A 794 25.04 23.93 -17.20
N ASN A 795 24.42 25.11 -17.07
CA ASN A 795 25.13 26.36 -16.81
C ASN A 795 25.81 26.36 -15.43
N ILE A 796 25.15 25.86 -14.38
CA ILE A 796 25.74 25.73 -13.05
C ILE A 796 26.91 24.75 -13.12
N VAL A 797 26.74 23.57 -13.71
CA VAL A 797 27.83 22.59 -13.85
C VAL A 797 29.01 23.19 -14.63
N ASN A 798 28.75 23.87 -15.75
CA ASN A 798 29.79 24.51 -16.56
C ASN A 798 30.49 25.67 -15.81
N ASP A 799 29.75 26.49 -15.07
CA ASP A 799 30.29 27.56 -14.22
C ASP A 799 31.17 26.98 -13.11
N GLN A 800 30.71 25.92 -12.44
CA GLN A 800 31.48 25.24 -11.41
C GLN A 800 32.76 24.62 -12.00
N ILE A 801 32.69 23.94 -13.14
CA ILE A 801 33.86 23.39 -13.85
C ILE A 801 34.82 24.50 -14.29
N SER A 802 34.32 25.64 -14.77
CA SER A 802 35.17 26.76 -15.19
C SER A 802 35.91 27.38 -14.00
N LYS A 803 35.21 27.58 -12.88
CA LYS A 803 35.83 28.00 -11.61
C LYS A 803 36.84 26.97 -11.10
N LEU A 804 36.53 25.69 -11.29
CA LEU A 804 37.42 24.58 -10.97
C LEU A 804 38.74 24.70 -11.73
N LYS A 805 38.71 24.97 -13.04
CA LYS A 805 39.92 25.17 -13.87
C LYS A 805 40.78 26.35 -13.42
N ILE A 806 40.15 27.47 -13.06
CA ILE A 806 40.86 28.67 -12.57
C ILE A 806 41.56 28.35 -11.25
N ILE A 807 40.80 27.82 -10.28
CA ILE A 807 41.31 27.53 -8.94
C ILE A 807 42.36 26.43 -8.96
N MET A 808 42.23 25.42 -9.83
CA MET A 808 43.28 24.42 -10.03
C MET A 808 44.60 25.07 -10.43
N ASN A 809 44.57 25.96 -11.43
CA ASN A 809 45.75 26.66 -11.91
C ASN A 809 46.37 27.55 -10.83
N ASP A 810 45.54 28.25 -10.05
CA ASP A 810 46.00 29.10 -8.96
C ASP A 810 46.61 28.25 -7.84
N CYS A 811 45.98 27.13 -7.46
CA CYS A 811 46.51 26.17 -6.49
C CYS A 811 47.88 25.64 -6.92
N ILE A 812 48.04 25.24 -8.19
CA ILE A 812 49.31 24.69 -8.70
C ILE A 812 50.40 25.76 -8.80
N LYS A 813 50.08 26.95 -9.30
CA LYS A 813 51.02 28.08 -9.34
C LYS A 813 51.49 28.44 -7.94
N GLN A 814 50.56 28.50 -6.98
CA GLN A 814 50.86 28.79 -5.59
C GLN A 814 51.74 27.69 -4.98
N ALA A 815 51.43 26.42 -5.22
CA ALA A 815 52.26 25.30 -4.78
C ALA A 815 53.69 25.38 -5.36
N ILE A 816 53.83 25.67 -6.66
CA ILE A 816 55.15 25.84 -7.30
C ILE A 816 55.91 27.01 -6.67
N ASN A 817 55.28 28.17 -6.48
CA ASN A 817 55.93 29.34 -5.89
C ASN A 817 56.45 29.06 -4.48
N VAL A 818 55.63 28.41 -3.64
CA VAL A 818 56.02 28.03 -2.28
C VAL A 818 57.22 27.07 -2.28
N VAL A 819 57.26 26.11 -3.20
CA VAL A 819 58.40 25.18 -3.36
C VAL A 819 59.66 25.90 -3.87
N LYS A 820 59.53 26.99 -4.64
CA LYS A 820 60.69 27.78 -5.12
C LYS A 820 61.28 28.70 -4.05
N GLU A 821 60.42 29.30 -3.23
CA GLU A 821 60.82 30.32 -2.25
C GLU A 821 61.35 29.71 -0.95
N ASN A 822 61.03 28.44 -0.68
CA ASN A 822 61.49 27.74 0.52
C ASN A 822 62.74 26.88 0.28
N GLN A 823 63.74 27.00 1.16
CA GLN A 823 64.95 26.16 1.20
C GLN A 823 64.77 24.84 1.98
N CYS A 824 63.52 24.41 2.21
CA CYS A 824 63.14 23.39 3.20
C CYS A 824 63.98 22.10 3.14
N ARG A 825 64.29 21.56 4.32
CA ARG A 825 65.21 20.42 4.48
C ARG A 825 64.54 19.07 4.24
N ASN A 826 63.21 19.00 4.31
CA ASN A 826 62.42 17.79 4.11
C ASN A 826 61.09 18.08 3.40
N VAL A 827 60.49 17.04 2.81
CA VAL A 827 59.25 17.15 2.01
C VAL A 827 58.03 17.58 2.84
N LYS A 828 58.00 17.22 4.14
CA LYS A 828 56.89 17.56 5.06
C LYS A 828 56.77 19.06 5.32
N GLU A 829 57.89 19.73 5.57
CA GLU A 829 57.93 21.19 5.77
C GLU A 829 57.44 21.93 4.53
N VAL A 830 57.88 21.48 3.35
CA VAL A 830 57.42 22.01 2.06
C VAL A 830 55.91 21.84 1.93
N TYR A 831 55.39 20.65 2.23
CA TYR A 831 53.97 20.34 2.10
C TYR A 831 53.09 21.16 3.04
N ILE A 832 53.48 21.32 4.31
CA ILE A 832 52.73 22.13 5.28
C ILE A 832 52.59 23.56 4.80
N GLU A 833 53.67 24.15 4.28
CA GLU A 833 53.64 25.52 3.80
C GLU A 833 52.82 25.65 2.52
N VAL A 834 52.92 24.67 1.60
CA VAL A 834 52.05 24.60 0.41
C VAL A 834 50.59 24.52 0.83
N ALA A 835 50.23 23.64 1.77
CA ALA A 835 48.85 23.43 2.21
C ALA A 835 48.24 24.68 2.85
N LYS A 836 48.99 25.44 3.68
CA LYS A 836 48.52 26.73 4.23
C LYS A 836 48.18 27.72 3.12
N GLN A 837 49.01 27.81 2.09
CA GLN A 837 48.81 28.73 0.98
C GLN A 837 47.67 28.25 0.06
N LEU A 838 47.48 26.94 -0.06
CA LEU A 838 46.35 26.36 -0.79
C LEU A 838 45.01 26.63 -0.12
N ASP A 839 44.91 26.61 1.22
CA ASP A 839 43.66 26.93 1.93
C ASP A 839 43.25 28.40 1.76
N VAL A 840 44.22 29.31 1.55
CA VAL A 840 43.92 30.71 1.19
C VAL A 840 43.27 30.80 -0.19
N VAL A 841 43.72 30.00 -1.15
CA VAL A 841 43.20 29.98 -2.54
C VAL A 841 41.91 29.16 -2.65
N LEU A 842 41.80 28.07 -1.89
CA LEU A 842 40.66 27.16 -1.83
C LEU A 842 40.22 26.98 -0.37
N PRO A 843 39.38 27.88 0.15
CA PRO A 843 38.92 27.80 1.54
C PRO A 843 38.23 26.48 1.84
N GLY A 844 38.69 25.81 2.89
CA GLY A 844 38.22 24.47 3.27
C GLY A 844 39.03 23.33 2.66
N PHE A 845 40.21 23.64 2.10
CA PHE A 845 41.18 22.64 1.64
C PHE A 845 41.72 21.87 2.84
N THR A 846 41.48 20.57 2.87
CA THR A 846 42.05 19.72 3.91
C THR A 846 43.36 19.13 3.45
N ALA A 847 44.46 19.49 4.12
CA ALA A 847 45.77 18.91 3.90
C ALA A 847 45.73 17.40 4.17
N SER A 848 46.07 16.61 3.15
CA SER A 848 46.26 15.18 3.23
C SER A 848 47.52 14.92 4.01
N GLU A 849 47.37 14.26 5.15
CA GLU A 849 48.53 13.92 5.97
C GLU A 849 49.50 12.96 5.23
N MET A 850 49.04 12.30 4.16
CA MET A 850 49.79 11.36 3.31
C MET A 850 50.94 11.97 2.51
N ILE A 851 50.91 13.28 2.27
CA ILE A 851 51.92 13.91 1.44
C ILE A 851 53.02 14.47 2.34
N GLY A 852 54.25 14.00 2.14
CA GLY A 852 55.41 14.49 2.88
C GLY A 852 55.66 13.73 4.19
N ILE A 853 56.08 12.48 4.07
CA ILE A 853 56.90 11.84 5.10
C ILE A 853 58.13 12.74 5.32
N ALA A 854 58.68 12.79 6.55
CA ALA A 854 59.82 13.64 6.93
C ALA A 854 61.17 13.28 6.25
N ALA A 855 61.14 12.80 5.00
CA ALA A 855 62.31 12.48 4.19
C ALA A 855 63.24 13.69 4.03
N GLU A 856 64.51 13.54 4.40
CA GLU A 856 65.52 14.54 4.06
C GLU A 856 65.66 14.67 2.54
N ILE A 857 65.72 15.90 2.08
CA ILE A 857 66.01 16.23 0.68
C ILE A 857 67.53 16.35 0.56
N GLY A 858 68.19 15.25 0.17
CA GLY A 858 69.65 15.20 0.06
C GLY A 858 70.26 16.20 -0.94
N ASN A 859 69.53 16.56 -2.00
CA ASN A 859 69.91 17.63 -2.93
C ASN A 859 68.67 18.48 -3.31
N PRO A 860 68.48 19.65 -2.66
CA PRO A 860 67.35 20.55 -2.90
C PRO A 860 67.23 21.01 -4.36
N ASP A 861 68.35 21.29 -5.02
CA ASP A 861 68.34 21.74 -6.42
C ASP A 861 67.81 20.67 -7.37
N ARG A 862 68.22 19.40 -7.18
CA ARG A 862 67.71 18.27 -7.98
C ARG A 862 66.24 17.97 -7.68
N PHE A 863 65.79 18.15 -6.45
CA PHE A 863 64.39 18.01 -6.07
C PHE A 863 63.52 19.08 -6.75
N ILE A 864 63.92 20.35 -6.64
CA ILE A 864 63.23 21.48 -7.28
C ILE A 864 63.24 21.31 -8.80
N GLN A 865 64.37 20.89 -9.39
CA GLN A 865 64.46 20.65 -10.83
C GLN A 865 63.54 19.53 -11.27
N ALA A 866 63.45 18.42 -10.54
CA ALA A 866 62.58 17.30 -10.89
C ALA A 866 61.09 17.61 -10.67
N PHE A 867 60.74 18.35 -9.61
CA PHE A 867 59.39 18.88 -9.38
C PHE A 867 58.96 19.83 -10.51
N ARG A 868 59.92 20.55 -11.13
CA ARG A 868 59.66 21.42 -12.28
C ARG A 868 59.62 20.67 -13.62
N GLN A 869 60.49 19.67 -13.81
CA GLN A 869 60.67 18.98 -15.11
C GLN A 869 59.45 18.16 -15.56
N THR A 870 58.62 17.69 -14.64
CA THR A 870 57.30 17.11 -14.95
C THR A 870 56.24 18.21 -15.02
N GLU A 871 56.31 19.15 -15.95
CA GLU A 871 55.13 19.97 -16.25
C GLU A 871 54.05 19.04 -16.81
N SER A 872 53.09 18.64 -15.95
CA SER A 872 51.76 18.30 -16.42
C SER A 872 51.32 19.49 -17.27
N SER A 873 51.26 19.33 -18.59
CA SER A 873 50.89 20.44 -19.47
C SER A 873 49.55 20.99 -18.99
N GLN A 874 49.36 22.31 -19.06
CA GLN A 874 48.09 22.94 -18.67
C GLN A 874 46.90 22.24 -19.36
N ASP A 875 47.11 21.78 -20.60
CA ASP A 875 46.23 20.92 -21.38
C ASP A 875 45.91 19.55 -20.75
N GLU A 876 46.87 18.86 -20.13
CA GLU A 876 46.69 17.55 -19.51
C GLU A 876 45.74 17.64 -18.30
N MET A 877 45.87 18.72 -17.53
CA MET A 877 45.08 18.97 -16.32
C MET A 877 43.67 19.45 -16.66
N GLU A 878 43.52 20.31 -17.68
CA GLU A 878 42.21 20.66 -18.20
C GLU A 878 41.46 19.41 -18.70
N LYS A 879 42.15 18.49 -19.39
CA LYS A 879 41.57 17.20 -19.80
C LYS A 879 41.16 16.33 -18.61
N GLN A 880 41.90 16.35 -17.50
CA GLN A 880 41.50 15.61 -16.29
C GLN A 880 40.24 16.20 -15.64
N ILE A 881 40.12 17.52 -15.61
CA ILE A 881 38.91 18.21 -15.12
C ILE A 881 37.71 17.89 -16.01
N ASP A 882 37.90 17.89 -17.34
CA ASP A 882 36.82 17.58 -18.27
C ASP A 882 36.33 16.13 -18.11
N ARG A 883 37.20 15.19 -17.72
CA ARG A 883 36.81 13.80 -17.40
C ARG A 883 35.93 13.68 -16.15
N LEU A 884 35.93 14.67 -15.25
CA LEU A 884 35.13 14.67 -14.02
C LEU A 884 33.70 15.17 -14.24
N ARG A 885 33.40 15.75 -15.40
CA ARG A 885 32.07 16.26 -15.75
C ARG A 885 30.91 15.27 -15.49
N PRO A 886 31.01 13.97 -15.82
CA PRO A 886 29.94 13.00 -15.55
C PRO A 886 29.60 12.88 -14.06
N GLU A 887 30.58 13.02 -13.17
CA GLU A 887 30.34 12.95 -11.72
C GLU A 887 29.59 14.18 -11.20
N PHE A 888 29.88 15.36 -11.75
CA PHE A 888 29.15 16.59 -11.45
C PHE A 888 27.73 16.56 -12.02
N ASP A 889 27.58 16.07 -13.26
CA ASP A 889 26.27 15.89 -13.90
C ASP A 889 25.39 14.92 -13.10
N ALA A 890 25.98 13.86 -12.52
CA ALA A 890 25.27 12.91 -11.67
C ALA A 890 24.75 13.56 -10.38
N VAL A 891 25.62 14.23 -9.62
CA VAL A 891 25.24 14.96 -8.38
C VAL A 891 24.20 16.02 -8.67
N ALA A 892 24.37 16.75 -9.78
CA ALA A 892 23.43 17.77 -10.20
C ALA A 892 22.04 17.20 -10.50
N THR A 893 21.99 16.07 -11.21
CA THR A 893 20.74 15.41 -11.57
C THR A 893 20.00 14.86 -10.35
N GLU A 894 20.72 14.24 -9.41
CA GLU A 894 20.16 13.72 -8.15
C GLU A 894 19.55 14.85 -7.28
N SER A 895 20.27 15.97 -7.16
CA SER A 895 19.80 17.15 -6.42
C SER A 895 18.56 17.78 -7.07
N CYS A 896 18.56 17.89 -8.41
CA CYS A 896 17.38 18.35 -9.17
C CYS A 896 16.15 17.49 -8.89
N GLU A 897 16.25 16.18 -9.08
CA GLU A 897 15.12 15.26 -8.90
C GLU A 897 14.52 15.34 -7.49
N THR A 898 15.38 15.31 -6.46
CA THR A 898 14.96 15.29 -5.07
C THR A 898 14.20 16.57 -4.71
N THR A 899 14.75 17.72 -5.10
CA THR A 899 14.18 19.04 -4.79
C THR A 899 12.88 19.30 -5.55
N ILE A 900 12.81 18.87 -6.82
CA ILE A 900 11.62 19.02 -7.66
C ILE A 900 10.46 18.17 -7.15
N ARG A 901 10.69 16.91 -6.74
CA ARG A 901 9.61 16.04 -6.25
C ARG A 901 8.87 16.65 -5.06
N THR A 902 9.59 17.26 -4.12
CA THR A 902 8.97 17.96 -2.99
C THR A 902 8.18 19.19 -3.44
N ARG A 903 8.65 19.89 -4.48
CA ARG A 903 7.98 21.07 -5.06
C ARG A 903 6.70 20.75 -5.83
N LEU A 904 6.61 19.59 -6.48
CA LEU A 904 5.45 19.19 -7.29
C LEU A 904 4.20 18.81 -6.48
N GLY A 905 4.31 18.69 -5.15
CA GLY A 905 3.18 18.58 -4.23
C GLY A 905 2.36 17.28 -4.36
N CYS A 906 1.06 17.38 -4.11
CA CYS A 906 0.13 16.25 -4.08
C CYS A 906 0.18 15.42 -5.38
N GLN A 907 0.20 14.10 -5.22
CA GLN A 907 0.29 13.14 -6.34
C GLN A 907 -1.07 12.51 -6.71
N THR A 908 -2.14 12.87 -6.00
CA THR A 908 -3.48 12.34 -6.25
C THR A 908 -4.04 12.83 -7.59
N CYS A 909 -4.75 11.97 -8.30
CA CYS A 909 -5.40 12.29 -9.57
C CYS A 909 -6.93 12.11 -9.50
N CYS A 910 -7.65 12.85 -10.33
CA CYS A 910 -9.09 12.72 -10.48
C CYS A 910 -9.41 11.35 -11.10
N PRO A 911 -10.33 10.57 -10.51
CA PRO A 911 -10.54 9.17 -10.92
C PRO A 911 -11.14 9.01 -12.32
N ASN A 912 -11.82 10.03 -12.85
CA ASN A 912 -12.57 9.91 -14.12
C ASN A 912 -11.84 10.52 -15.32
N CYS A 913 -10.97 11.51 -15.12
CA CYS A 913 -10.18 12.12 -16.20
C CYS A 913 -8.67 11.93 -16.03
N GLY A 914 -8.19 11.56 -14.85
CA GLY A 914 -6.76 11.43 -14.56
C GLY A 914 -6.05 12.75 -14.25
N ALA A 915 -6.75 13.88 -14.15
CA ALA A 915 -6.13 15.17 -13.87
C ALA A 915 -5.44 15.19 -12.49
N LYS A 916 -4.19 15.65 -12.42
CA LYS A 916 -3.39 15.71 -11.19
C LYS A 916 -3.87 16.85 -10.28
N CYS A 917 -3.72 16.66 -8.97
CA CYS A 917 -3.96 17.71 -8.00
C CYS A 917 -2.87 18.80 -8.04
N ASP A 918 -3.30 20.06 -8.00
CA ASP A 918 -2.41 21.22 -8.04
C ASP A 918 -1.97 21.71 -6.66
N ASN A 919 -2.33 21.01 -5.58
CA ASN A 919 -1.93 21.44 -4.24
C ASN A 919 -0.44 21.18 -4.00
N PRO A 920 0.36 22.19 -3.62
CA PRO A 920 1.77 22.00 -3.25
C PRO A 920 1.93 21.15 -1.98
N GLU A 921 0.91 21.07 -1.12
CA GLU A 921 0.94 20.22 0.07
C GLU A 921 0.71 18.74 -0.28
N LEU A 922 1.51 17.85 0.29
CA LEU A 922 1.45 16.41 0.01
C LEU A 922 0.17 15.74 0.56
N ILE A 923 -0.36 16.24 1.68
CA ILE A 923 -1.51 15.65 2.37
C ILE A 923 -2.53 16.74 2.66
N HIS A 924 -3.74 16.59 2.10
CA HIS A 924 -4.86 17.50 2.29
C HIS A 924 -6.18 16.81 1.89
N GLU A 925 -7.32 17.37 2.33
CA GLU A 925 -8.63 16.74 2.13
C GLU A 925 -9.28 17.09 0.78
N ASN A 926 -9.18 18.35 0.36
CA ASN A 926 -9.85 18.85 -0.84
C ASN A 926 -8.87 18.92 -2.01
N HIS A 927 -9.06 18.03 -2.98
CA HIS A 927 -8.32 18.00 -4.23
C HIS A 927 -8.93 18.98 -5.24
N ARG A 928 -8.05 19.66 -5.95
CA ARG A 928 -8.38 20.58 -7.03
C ARG A 928 -7.45 20.37 -8.20
N SER A 929 -7.96 20.58 -9.41
CA SER A 929 -7.13 20.62 -10.61
C SER A 929 -7.62 21.73 -11.54
N THR A 930 -6.69 22.49 -12.07
CA THR A 930 -6.92 23.54 -13.06
C THR A 930 -7.46 22.92 -14.35
N GLU A 931 -6.78 21.88 -14.86
CA GLU A 931 -7.01 21.32 -16.19
C GLU A 931 -7.61 19.91 -16.16
N HIS A 932 -8.94 19.82 -16.03
CA HIS A 932 -9.65 18.55 -16.23
C HIS A 932 -9.77 18.23 -17.72
N ILE A 933 -9.46 16.98 -18.09
CA ILE A 933 -9.59 16.49 -19.47
C ILE A 933 -10.82 15.61 -19.67
N ALA A 934 -11.16 15.37 -20.93
CA ALA A 934 -12.26 14.49 -21.31
C ALA A 934 -12.09 13.09 -20.71
N MET A 935 -13.16 12.54 -20.17
CA MET A 935 -13.10 11.27 -19.45
C MET A 935 -12.68 10.09 -20.34
N ALA A 936 -12.90 10.19 -21.66
CA ALA A 936 -12.42 9.21 -22.64
C ALA A 936 -10.90 8.97 -22.56
N PHE A 937 -10.09 9.98 -22.21
CA PHE A 937 -8.66 9.80 -22.04
C PHE A 937 -8.32 8.79 -20.93
N LYS A 938 -9.18 8.63 -19.91
CA LYS A 938 -9.03 7.63 -18.85
C LYS A 938 -9.87 6.37 -19.06
N GLY A 939 -10.38 6.15 -20.27
CA GLY A 939 -11.10 4.92 -20.60
C GLY A 939 -12.62 5.01 -20.44
N VAL A 940 -13.17 6.15 -20.06
CA VAL A 940 -14.62 6.28 -19.82
C VAL A 940 -15.39 6.30 -21.14
N LYS A 941 -16.45 5.50 -21.19
CA LYS A 941 -17.25 5.25 -22.40
C LYS A 941 -18.75 5.26 -22.14
N HIS A 942 -19.53 5.57 -23.17
CA HIS A 942 -20.98 5.46 -23.12
C HIS A 942 -21.38 3.99 -22.97
N HIS A 943 -22.23 3.71 -21.99
CA HIS A 943 -22.50 2.34 -21.54
C HIS A 943 -23.07 1.43 -22.64
N ASN A 944 -24.02 1.93 -23.45
CA ASN A 944 -24.76 1.09 -24.41
C ASN A 944 -23.99 0.83 -25.72
N ILE A 945 -23.25 1.82 -26.19
CA ILE A 945 -22.59 1.81 -27.50
C ILE A 945 -21.07 1.68 -27.38
N HIS A 946 -20.54 1.65 -26.15
CA HIS A 946 -19.12 1.56 -25.83
C HIS A 946 -18.23 2.62 -26.52
N THR A 947 -18.81 3.73 -26.97
CA THR A 947 -18.09 4.85 -27.58
C THR A 947 -17.38 5.70 -26.54
N PRO A 948 -16.24 6.33 -26.87
CA PRO A 948 -15.56 7.27 -25.98
C PRO A 948 -16.48 8.39 -25.50
N THR A 949 -16.48 8.68 -24.20
CA THR A 949 -17.21 9.82 -23.63
C THR A 949 -16.29 11.04 -23.58
N LEU A 950 -16.45 11.95 -24.54
CA LEU A 950 -15.66 13.17 -24.61
C LEU A 950 -16.13 14.28 -23.64
N GLU A 951 -17.10 13.98 -22.78
CA GLU A 951 -17.54 14.90 -21.73
C GLU A 951 -16.47 15.07 -20.63
N LEU A 952 -16.45 16.24 -20.01
CA LEU A 952 -15.65 16.54 -18.83
C LEU A 952 -16.32 16.01 -17.54
N CYS A 953 -15.51 15.73 -16.53
CA CYS A 953 -15.94 15.19 -15.23
C CYS A 953 -17.07 15.97 -14.54
N TYR A 954 -17.07 17.30 -14.68
CA TYR A 954 -18.05 18.20 -14.07
C TYR A 954 -19.25 18.51 -14.98
N GLN A 955 -19.24 18.08 -16.24
CA GLN A 955 -20.41 18.23 -17.12
C GLN A 955 -21.50 17.24 -16.70
N GLN A 956 -22.77 17.65 -16.81
CA GLN A 956 -23.94 16.87 -16.39
C GLN A 956 -23.82 16.31 -14.95
N LEU A 957 -23.07 16.98 -14.07
CA LEU A 957 -22.81 16.47 -12.72
C LEU A 957 -24.11 16.23 -11.93
N GLN A 958 -25.10 17.11 -12.10
CA GLN A 958 -26.39 17.07 -11.40
C GLN A 958 -27.49 16.28 -12.13
N THR A 959 -27.26 15.81 -13.36
CA THR A 959 -28.33 15.24 -14.21
C THR A 959 -27.94 13.95 -14.92
N GLY A 960 -26.68 13.82 -15.32
CA GLY A 960 -26.18 12.67 -16.06
C GLY A 960 -26.10 11.42 -15.20
N ALA A 961 -26.20 10.25 -15.82
CA ALA A 961 -25.85 9.00 -15.16
C ALA A 961 -24.34 8.72 -15.34
N PHE A 962 -23.75 8.06 -14.37
CA PHE A 962 -22.40 7.52 -14.46
C PHE A 962 -22.42 6.05 -14.12
N ILE A 963 -21.89 5.20 -14.98
CA ILE A 963 -21.99 3.75 -14.81
C ILE A 963 -20.59 3.17 -14.67
N VAL A 964 -20.38 2.40 -13.61
CA VAL A 964 -19.11 1.74 -13.31
C VAL A 964 -19.38 0.25 -13.14
N GLY A 965 -18.91 -0.55 -14.10
CA GLY A 965 -19.31 -1.95 -14.21
C GLY A 965 -20.84 -2.09 -14.36
N ASN A 966 -21.48 -2.69 -13.37
CA ASN A 966 -22.94 -2.88 -13.31
C ASN A 966 -23.66 -1.83 -12.43
N GLU A 967 -22.93 -0.94 -11.77
CA GLU A 967 -23.52 0.06 -10.87
C GLU A 967 -23.78 1.37 -11.60
N LYS A 968 -25.01 1.89 -11.47
CA LYS A 968 -25.43 3.17 -12.04
C LYS A 968 -25.57 4.23 -10.94
N PHE A 969 -24.82 5.30 -11.04
CA PHE A 969 -24.87 6.49 -10.21
C PHE A 969 -25.70 7.55 -10.94
N THR A 970 -26.80 8.01 -10.36
CA THR A 970 -27.63 9.06 -10.94
C THR A 970 -28.16 9.95 -9.82
N PRO A 971 -27.84 11.26 -9.81
CA PRO A 971 -27.00 11.95 -10.78
C PRO A 971 -25.51 11.59 -10.65
N ARG A 972 -24.69 11.94 -11.65
CA ARG A 972 -23.24 11.63 -11.74
C ARG A 972 -22.49 12.05 -10.49
N ARG A 973 -22.90 13.16 -9.87
CA ARG A 973 -22.44 13.64 -8.56
C ARG A 973 -22.34 12.54 -7.51
N LYS A 974 -23.32 11.63 -7.45
CA LYS A 974 -23.38 10.54 -6.46
C LYS A 974 -22.14 9.64 -6.52
N TYR A 975 -21.54 9.45 -7.71
CA TYR A 975 -20.29 8.71 -7.83
C TYR A 975 -19.16 9.36 -7.02
N TYR A 976 -19.00 10.68 -7.11
CA TYR A 976 -17.96 11.40 -6.38
C TYR A 976 -18.25 11.46 -4.88
N GLU A 977 -19.52 11.61 -4.50
CA GLU A 977 -19.94 11.52 -3.10
C GLU A 977 -19.61 10.16 -2.47
N ASP A 978 -19.77 9.07 -3.22
CA ASP A 978 -19.63 7.70 -2.72
C ASP A 978 -18.20 7.16 -2.86
N ARG A 979 -17.44 7.61 -3.86
CA ARG A 979 -16.16 7.00 -4.25
C ARG A 979 -14.97 7.96 -4.36
N ALA A 980 -15.17 9.28 -4.34
CA ALA A 980 -14.09 10.25 -4.54
C ALA A 980 -14.41 11.63 -3.95
N SER A 981 -14.81 11.67 -2.67
CA SER A 981 -15.36 12.87 -2.02
C SER A 981 -14.39 14.05 -2.00
N GLY A 982 -13.08 13.80 -1.91
CA GLY A 982 -12.06 14.85 -1.93
C GLY A 982 -12.03 15.70 -3.20
N TRP A 983 -12.59 15.22 -4.32
CA TRP A 983 -12.69 15.97 -5.58
C TRP A 983 -14.01 16.72 -5.76
N LEU A 984 -15.00 16.48 -4.89
CA LEU A 984 -16.36 16.98 -5.08
C LEU A 984 -16.42 18.51 -5.05
N ALA A 985 -15.68 19.14 -4.14
CA ALA A 985 -15.67 20.60 -4.00
C ALA A 985 -15.17 21.32 -5.27
N ASP A 986 -14.08 20.82 -5.89
CA ASP A 986 -13.54 21.37 -7.13
C ASP A 986 -14.50 21.19 -8.31
N LEU A 987 -15.09 19.99 -8.43
CA LEU A 987 -16.04 19.69 -9.49
C LEU A 987 -17.33 20.49 -9.37
N ASP A 988 -17.81 20.72 -8.16
CA ASP A 988 -18.98 21.56 -7.88
C ASP A 988 -18.73 23.01 -8.24
N LEU A 989 -17.56 23.54 -7.85
CA LEU A 989 -17.16 24.89 -8.21
C LEU A 989 -17.08 25.06 -9.73
N LYS A 990 -16.48 24.10 -10.44
CA LYS A 990 -16.41 24.13 -11.92
C LYS A 990 -17.78 23.95 -12.58
N PHE A 991 -18.66 23.12 -12.02
CA PHE A 991 -20.04 22.99 -12.47
C PHE A 991 -20.83 24.30 -12.30
N GLN A 992 -20.68 24.99 -11.17
CA GLN A 992 -21.35 26.25 -10.87
C GLN A 992 -20.81 27.43 -11.72
N ASN A 993 -19.48 27.53 -11.85
CA ASN A 993 -18.82 28.56 -12.64
C ASN A 993 -18.98 28.32 -14.15
N GLY A 994 -19.15 27.06 -14.55
CA GLY A 994 -19.49 26.67 -15.90
C GLY A 994 -20.96 26.91 -16.19
N ALA A 995 -21.39 28.18 -16.24
CA ALA A 995 -22.68 28.54 -16.82
C ALA A 995 -22.76 27.92 -18.22
N LEU A 996 -23.63 26.92 -18.40
CA LEU A 996 -24.20 26.48 -19.69
C LEU A 996 -23.31 26.82 -20.90
N ARG A 997 -22.09 26.28 -20.98
CA ARG A 997 -21.44 26.22 -22.29
C ARG A 997 -22.34 25.29 -23.09
N SER A 998 -23.04 25.84 -24.07
CA SER A 998 -23.67 25.02 -25.10
C SER A 998 -22.59 24.09 -25.66
N GLU A 999 -23.03 22.92 -26.12
CA GLU A 999 -22.26 21.96 -26.91
C GLU A 999 -21.49 20.92 -26.07
N SER A 1000 -22.19 19.81 -25.83
CA SER A 1000 -21.83 18.38 -25.94
C SER A 1000 -20.38 17.88 -26.13
N TYR A 1001 -19.33 18.70 -26.06
CA TYR A 1001 -17.97 18.38 -26.51
C TYR A 1001 -16.89 19.07 -25.66
N PRO A 1002 -15.69 18.48 -25.53
CA PRO A 1002 -14.59 19.07 -24.77
C PRO A 1002 -13.96 20.22 -25.56
N PRO A 1003 -13.09 21.04 -24.95
CA PRO A 1003 -12.41 22.14 -25.63
C PRO A 1003 -11.70 21.72 -26.93
N PRO A 1004 -11.57 22.61 -27.94
CA PRO A 1004 -10.96 22.30 -29.24
C PRO A 1004 -9.58 21.65 -29.17
N GLU A 1005 -8.77 22.01 -28.18
CA GLU A 1005 -7.47 21.40 -27.91
C GLU A 1005 -7.55 19.94 -27.50
N GLN A 1006 -8.41 19.60 -26.54
CA GLN A 1006 -8.62 18.21 -26.11
C GLN A 1006 -9.18 17.35 -27.24
N ARG A 1007 -10.02 17.96 -28.06
CA ARG A 1007 -10.52 17.35 -29.29
C ARG A 1007 -9.35 16.95 -30.20
N ARG A 1008 -8.46 17.89 -30.57
CA ARG A 1008 -7.30 17.59 -31.44
C ARG A 1008 -6.37 16.55 -30.82
N ALA A 1009 -6.11 16.67 -29.53
CA ALA A 1009 -5.29 15.71 -28.78
C ALA A 1009 -5.90 14.30 -28.84
N TRP A 1010 -7.22 14.19 -28.65
CA TRP A 1010 -7.93 12.91 -28.75
C TRP A 1010 -7.73 12.27 -30.12
N MET A 1011 -7.90 13.01 -31.22
CA MET A 1011 -7.65 12.48 -32.57
C MET A 1011 -6.25 11.90 -32.75
N ALA A 1012 -5.23 12.55 -32.19
CA ALA A 1012 -3.84 12.10 -32.30
C ALA A 1012 -3.55 10.77 -31.59
N VAL A 1013 -4.30 10.42 -30.53
CA VAL A 1013 -4.05 9.20 -29.72
C VAL A 1013 -5.22 8.22 -29.70
N ARG A 1014 -6.35 8.55 -30.35
CA ARG A 1014 -7.59 7.79 -30.39
C ARG A 1014 -7.37 6.31 -30.65
N ASN A 1015 -6.64 5.95 -31.70
CA ASN A 1015 -6.42 4.54 -32.06
C ASN A 1015 -5.71 3.77 -30.94
N VAL A 1016 -4.76 4.40 -30.25
CA VAL A 1016 -4.05 3.83 -29.09
C VAL A 1016 -5.02 3.64 -27.93
N LEU A 1017 -5.76 4.68 -27.56
CA LEU A 1017 -6.62 4.66 -26.37
C LEU A 1017 -7.88 3.81 -26.57
N VAL A 1018 -8.47 3.82 -27.76
CA VAL A 1018 -9.59 2.95 -28.15
C VAL A 1018 -9.19 1.48 -28.04
N ALA A 1019 -8.00 1.11 -28.55
CA ALA A 1019 -7.50 -0.25 -28.43
C ALA A 1019 -7.17 -0.59 -26.96
N HIS A 1020 -6.45 0.29 -26.26
CA HIS A 1020 -6.02 0.10 -24.88
C HIS A 1020 -7.21 -0.08 -23.93
N TYR A 1021 -8.28 0.71 -24.09
CA TYR A 1021 -9.47 0.69 -23.24
C TYR A 1021 -10.65 -0.09 -23.83
N LYS A 1022 -10.48 -0.76 -24.98
CA LYS A 1022 -11.52 -1.55 -25.66
C LYS A 1022 -12.81 -0.73 -25.88
N MET A 1023 -12.68 0.40 -26.54
CA MET A 1023 -13.82 1.24 -26.96
C MET A 1023 -14.29 0.86 -28.36
N THR A 1024 -15.53 1.20 -28.68
CA THR A 1024 -16.04 1.09 -30.05
C THR A 1024 -15.77 2.40 -30.77
N ASP A 1025 -15.01 2.30 -31.84
CA ASP A 1025 -14.63 3.48 -32.60
C ASP A 1025 -15.77 3.94 -33.50
N HIS A 1026 -16.31 5.13 -33.25
CA HIS A 1026 -17.40 5.68 -34.06
C HIS A 1026 -16.92 6.85 -34.93
N THR A 1027 -16.72 6.51 -36.20
CA THR A 1027 -16.84 7.35 -37.42
C THR A 1027 -17.48 8.73 -37.32
N SER A 1028 -18.67 8.73 -36.71
CA SER A 1028 -19.70 9.74 -36.95
C SER A 1028 -19.36 11.15 -36.45
N TYR A 1029 -18.42 11.26 -35.50
CA TYR A 1029 -17.99 12.57 -34.97
C TYR A 1029 -16.86 13.21 -35.80
N ASP A 1030 -16.25 12.46 -36.72
CA ASP A 1030 -15.05 12.90 -37.45
C ASP A 1030 -15.37 14.05 -38.42
N ASN A 1031 -16.54 14.00 -39.06
CA ASN A 1031 -16.99 15.01 -40.02
C ASN A 1031 -17.51 16.31 -39.36
N ASP A 1032 -17.99 16.23 -38.11
CA ASP A 1032 -18.62 17.36 -37.41
C ASP A 1032 -17.65 18.13 -36.50
N MET A 1033 -16.50 17.54 -36.14
CA MET A 1033 -15.64 18.06 -35.06
C MET A 1033 -14.17 18.34 -35.44
N TYR A 1034 -13.70 17.87 -36.61
CA TYR A 1034 -12.25 17.80 -36.90
C TYR A 1034 -11.84 18.06 -38.36
N PRO A 1035 -10.68 18.68 -38.59
CA PRO A 1035 -10.04 18.68 -39.90
C PRO A 1035 -9.43 17.31 -40.21
N SER A 1036 -9.61 16.81 -41.44
CA SER A 1036 -9.13 15.52 -41.97
C SER A 1036 -7.59 15.35 -42.00
N SER A 1037 -6.83 16.30 -41.45
CA SER A 1037 -5.37 16.39 -41.55
C SER A 1037 -4.60 15.81 -40.34
N ILE A 1038 -5.25 15.39 -39.26
CA ILE A 1038 -4.58 14.86 -38.06
C ILE A 1038 -4.57 13.32 -38.10
N LEU A 1039 -3.39 12.72 -38.21
CA LEU A 1039 -3.22 11.25 -38.18
C LEU A 1039 -3.08 10.75 -36.74
N SER A 1040 -3.83 9.70 -36.40
CA SER A 1040 -3.75 9.03 -35.10
C SER A 1040 -2.59 8.03 -35.04
N LEU A 1041 -1.92 7.94 -33.89
CA LEU A 1041 -0.87 6.95 -33.63
C LEU A 1041 -1.40 5.50 -33.76
N PRO A 1042 -0.59 4.52 -34.18
CA PRO A 1042 -1.03 3.14 -34.33
C PRO A 1042 -1.36 2.50 -32.97
N SER A 1043 -2.34 1.58 -32.93
CA SER A 1043 -2.92 1.02 -31.69
C SER A 1043 -1.92 0.36 -30.72
N GLY A 1044 -0.76 -0.10 -31.20
CA GLY A 1044 0.30 -0.72 -30.38
C GLY A 1044 1.39 0.26 -29.91
N TYR A 1045 1.23 1.56 -30.13
CA TYR A 1045 2.25 2.55 -29.78
C TYR A 1045 2.43 2.69 -28.26
N THR A 1046 3.67 2.65 -27.80
CA THR A 1046 4.07 2.91 -26.41
C THR A 1046 4.87 4.20 -26.30
N PRO A 1047 4.53 5.12 -25.37
CA PRO A 1047 5.25 6.38 -25.23
C PRO A 1047 6.68 6.19 -24.74
N LYS A 1048 7.59 7.08 -25.20
CA LYS A 1048 9.01 7.03 -24.83
C LYS A 1048 9.32 7.96 -23.67
N TRP A 1049 9.44 7.43 -22.47
CA TRP A 1049 9.90 8.18 -21.31
C TRP A 1049 11.39 8.55 -21.40
N LYS A 1050 11.75 9.68 -20.81
CA LYS A 1050 13.14 10.17 -20.75
C LYS A 1050 13.88 9.58 -19.56
#